data_AF-A0A5C6PIS2-F1
#
_entry.id   AF-A0A5C6PIS2-F1
#
_cell.length_a   1.000
_cell.length_b   1.000
_cell.length_c   1.000
_cell.angle_alpha   90.00
_cell.angle_beta   90.00
_cell.angle_gamma   90.00
#
_symmetry.space_group_name_H-M   'P 1'
#
loop_
_entity.id
_entity.type
_entity.pdbx_description
1 polymer ?
#
loop_
_entity_poly.entity_id
_entity_poly.type
_entity_poly.pdbx_seq_one_letter_code
_entity_poly.pdbx_strand_id
1 'polypeptide(L)'
;MAEHHPVTDGKQKSSLNSGASYSGNGRSSAAVERGSNAGAAGGLSGGLSQPAGWQSLLSFTILFLAWLAGFSSRLFAVIRFESIIHEFDPWFNYRSTHHLSTNGFYEFLNWFDERAWYPLGRIVGGTVYPGLMVTAGLIHYVLNLLHVTVHIRDVCVFLAPVFSGLTSISTFLLTRELWNQGAGLLAACFIAIVPGYISRSVAGSFDNEGIAIFALQFTYYLWVKSVKTGSVFWAIGCCLSYFYMVSAWGGYVFIINLIPLHVFVLLLMQRYSSRVYIAYSTFYIVGLVLSMQIPFVGFQPIRTSEHMAAAGVFVLLQVYAFLQYLKNRLTRHEFQTLFFLGVSVAAGVVFLSVIYLTYTGYIAPWSGRFYSLWDTGYAKIHIPIIASVSEHQPTTWVSFFFDLHILVCTFPAGLWFCIKNINDERVFVALYAISAVYFAGVMVRLMLTLTPVVCMLSAVAFSSVFEHYLGDDTKRQSPPMEDSSDEDDRKNAGNLYDKAGKVRKHVSEQEKAEEGLGPNIKSIVTMLMLMLLMMFAVHCTWVTSNAYSSPSVVLASYNHDGSRNILDDFREAYYWLRQNTDEHARVMSWWDYGYQIAGMANRTTLVDNNTWNNSHIALVGKAMSSNETAAYEIMKSLDVDYVLIIFGGVIGYSGDDINKFLWMVRIAEGEHPRDIRESDYFTPQGEFRVDKAGSPTLLNCLMYKMSYYRFGEMQLDFRTPPGFDRTRNAEIGNKDIKLKHLEEAFTSEHWLVRIYKVKKLENRDRVENKLRGTDSTKQKYTSKKTAKRKRGYVKNKLSIKKGKKLTKKSL
;
A
#
# COMPACT_ATOMS: atom_id res chain seq x y z
N MET A 1 -45.92 3.35 -46.08
CA MET A 1 -45.43 1.98 -46.30
C MET A 1 -45.37 1.32 -44.92
N ALA A 2 -46.41 0.73 -44.31
CA ALA A 2 -47.48 -0.14 -44.85
C ALA A 2 -46.87 -1.23 -45.75
N GLU A 3 -46.98 -2.53 -45.49
CA GLU A 3 -48.15 -3.33 -45.09
C GLU A 3 -47.71 -4.64 -44.39
N HIS A 4 -48.33 -4.99 -43.25
CA HIS A 4 -49.31 -6.09 -43.03
C HIS A 4 -48.79 -7.54 -42.96
N HIS A 5 -48.82 -8.12 -41.74
CA HIS A 5 -49.76 -9.17 -41.25
C HIS A 5 -50.17 -10.35 -42.19
N PRO A 6 -50.76 -11.46 -41.69
CA PRO A 6 -50.48 -12.30 -40.51
C PRO A 6 -50.83 -13.82 -40.70
N VAL A 7 -50.64 -14.63 -39.64
CA VAL A 7 -51.60 -15.63 -39.07
C VAL A 7 -52.07 -16.87 -39.89
N THR A 8 -51.66 -18.03 -39.35
CA THR A 8 -52.40 -19.29 -39.03
C THR A 8 -52.83 -20.33 -40.08
N ASP A 9 -52.74 -21.57 -39.57
CA ASP A 9 -53.64 -22.72 -39.71
C ASP A 9 -53.33 -23.81 -40.75
N GLY A 10 -52.84 -24.95 -40.24
CA GLY A 10 -53.77 -26.06 -40.00
C GLY A 10 -53.43 -27.40 -40.66
N LYS A 11 -53.50 -28.46 -39.82
CA LYS A 11 -53.85 -29.87 -40.15
C LYS A 11 -52.75 -30.69 -40.87
N GLN A 12 -52.52 -31.98 -40.62
CA GLN A 12 -53.32 -33.05 -40.02
C GLN A 12 -52.43 -34.30 -39.80
N LYS A 13 -52.74 -35.11 -38.75
CA LYS A 13 -52.61 -36.60 -38.63
C LYS A 13 -51.21 -37.23 -38.71
N SER A 14 -50.83 -38.31 -38.01
CA SER A 14 -51.36 -39.16 -36.92
C SER A 14 -50.35 -40.31 -36.70
N SER A 15 -50.43 -40.99 -35.53
CA SER A 15 -49.88 -42.32 -35.17
C SER A 15 -48.44 -42.35 -34.58
N LEU A 16 -48.08 -43.12 -33.53
CA LEU A 16 -48.74 -43.81 -32.40
C LEU A 16 -47.64 -44.47 -31.53
N ASN A 17 -48.00 -44.83 -30.29
CA ASN A 17 -47.36 -45.72 -29.28
C ASN A 17 -46.29 -45.14 -28.34
N SER A 18 -46.30 -45.36 -27.02
CA SER A 18 -47.28 -45.94 -26.07
C SER A 18 -46.71 -45.88 -24.62
N GLY A 19 -47.57 -45.69 -23.61
CA GLY A 19 -47.33 -45.98 -22.18
C GLY A 19 -47.23 -44.75 -21.26
N ALA A 20 -48.32 -44.04 -20.91
CA ALA A 20 -49.32 -44.31 -19.85
C ALA A 20 -48.73 -44.24 -18.42
N SER A 21 -49.27 -43.49 -17.44
CA SER A 21 -50.67 -43.10 -17.22
C SER A 21 -50.83 -41.93 -16.21
N TYR A 22 -51.70 -40.96 -16.57
CA TYR A 22 -52.83 -40.34 -15.84
C TYR A 22 -52.65 -39.81 -14.39
N SER A 23 -53.29 -38.73 -13.91
CA SER A 23 -54.37 -37.80 -14.34
C SER A 23 -54.41 -36.67 -13.26
N GLY A 24 -54.95 -35.47 -13.41
CA GLY A 24 -55.97 -34.92 -14.29
C GLY A 24 -56.53 -33.63 -13.65
N ASN A 25 -57.05 -32.74 -14.49
CA ASN A 25 -57.18 -31.29 -14.30
C ASN A 25 -58.61 -30.85 -13.88
N GLY A 26 -58.75 -29.66 -13.27
CA GLY A 26 -59.69 -28.65 -13.79
C GLY A 26 -60.76 -28.02 -12.88
N ARG A 27 -60.73 -26.65 -12.83
CA ARG A 27 -61.84 -25.64 -12.89
C ARG A 27 -62.92 -25.62 -11.78
N SER A 28 -63.60 -24.53 -11.39
CA SER A 28 -63.63 -23.09 -11.72
C SER A 28 -64.62 -22.36 -10.75
N SER A 29 -64.45 -21.04 -10.58
CA SER A 29 -65.44 -19.97 -10.32
C SER A 29 -66.36 -19.93 -9.05
N ALA A 30 -66.17 -18.83 -8.30
CA ALA A 30 -66.99 -18.06 -7.37
C ALA A 30 -68.51 -18.33 -7.20
N ALA A 31 -68.98 -18.40 -5.93
CA ALA A 31 -69.70 -17.32 -5.24
C ALA A 31 -70.25 -17.76 -3.85
N VAL A 32 -69.95 -16.94 -2.84
CA VAL A 32 -70.78 -16.54 -1.68
C VAL A 32 -71.11 -17.55 -0.54
N GLU A 33 -70.46 -17.22 0.59
CA GLU A 33 -70.89 -17.23 2.00
C GLU A 33 -71.20 -18.52 2.80
N ARG A 34 -70.49 -18.52 3.95
CA ARG A 34 -70.86 -19.00 5.29
C ARG A 34 -70.77 -20.50 5.59
N GLY A 35 -69.69 -20.83 6.29
CA GLY A 35 -69.87 -21.30 7.67
C GLY A 35 -69.25 -22.65 8.02
N SER A 36 -68.30 -22.59 8.94
CA SER A 36 -67.91 -23.60 9.94
C SER A 36 -67.09 -24.84 9.53
N ASN A 37 -65.82 -24.79 9.95
CA ASN A 37 -65.07 -25.77 10.76
C ASN A 37 -65.09 -27.26 10.39
N ALA A 38 -63.91 -27.80 10.03
CA ALA A 38 -63.14 -28.70 10.89
C ALA A 38 -61.79 -29.03 10.20
N GLY A 39 -60.68 -28.94 10.96
CA GLY A 39 -59.32 -28.96 10.44
C GLY A 39 -58.75 -30.34 10.14
N ALA A 40 -57.68 -30.33 9.33
CA ALA A 40 -56.65 -31.36 9.31
C ALA A 40 -55.30 -30.68 9.04
N ALA A 41 -54.45 -30.67 10.06
CA ALA A 41 -53.09 -30.20 10.02
C ALA A 41 -52.15 -31.29 9.51
N GLY A 42 -51.14 -30.90 8.72
CA GLY A 42 -49.97 -31.69 8.34
C GLY A 42 -49.24 -30.93 7.24
N GLY A 43 -47.95 -30.63 7.28
CA GLY A 43 -46.87 -30.90 8.22
C GLY A 43 -45.60 -30.45 7.50
N LEU A 44 -45.01 -29.33 7.93
CA LEU A 44 -43.75 -28.77 7.41
C LEU A 44 -42.79 -28.63 8.60
N SER A 45 -42.11 -29.72 8.97
CA SER A 45 -41.11 -29.70 10.06
C SER A 45 -40.01 -30.75 9.87
N GLY A 46 -39.33 -30.74 8.73
CA GLY A 46 -38.23 -31.68 8.43
C GLY A 46 -36.84 -31.07 8.18
N GLY A 47 -36.71 -29.74 8.07
CA GLY A 47 -35.45 -29.11 7.62
C GLY A 47 -34.52 -28.57 8.70
N LEU A 48 -34.99 -28.39 9.95
CA LEU A 48 -34.24 -27.69 11.00
C LEU A 48 -33.35 -28.58 11.90
N SER A 49 -33.30 -29.91 11.68
CA SER A 49 -32.64 -30.84 12.61
C SER A 49 -31.27 -31.39 12.14
N GLN A 50 -30.69 -30.91 11.03
CA GLN A 50 -29.35 -31.35 10.63
C GLN A 50 -28.25 -30.48 11.28
N PRO A 51 -27.39 -31.04 12.17
CA PRO A 51 -26.33 -30.29 12.83
C PRO A 51 -25.31 -29.67 11.85
N ALA A 52 -25.12 -30.29 10.68
CA ALA A 52 -24.26 -29.77 9.61
C ALA A 52 -24.78 -28.45 9.02
N GLY A 53 -26.12 -28.28 8.93
CA GLY A 53 -26.73 -27.04 8.43
C GLY A 53 -26.47 -25.85 9.36
N TRP A 54 -26.61 -26.07 10.67
CA TRP A 54 -26.32 -25.05 11.69
C TRP A 54 -24.85 -24.65 11.74
N GLN A 55 -23.92 -25.60 11.61
CA GLN A 55 -22.49 -25.30 11.55
C GLN A 55 -22.12 -24.45 10.32
N SER A 56 -22.70 -24.76 9.15
CA SER A 56 -22.50 -23.98 7.94
C SER A 56 -23.09 -22.58 8.06
N LEU A 57 -24.30 -22.46 8.64
CA LEU A 57 -24.95 -21.17 8.89
C LEU A 57 -24.13 -20.30 9.85
N LEU A 58 -23.59 -20.89 10.92
CA LEU A 58 -22.71 -20.19 11.86
C LEU A 58 -21.43 -19.70 11.17
N SER A 59 -20.79 -20.56 10.37
CA SER A 59 -19.59 -20.18 9.60
C SER A 59 -19.87 -19.02 8.65
N PHE A 60 -20.99 -19.04 7.93
CA PHE A 60 -21.39 -17.96 7.04
C PHE A 60 -21.66 -16.66 7.82
N THR A 61 -22.37 -16.75 8.94
CA THR A 61 -22.70 -15.59 9.78
C THR A 61 -21.43 -14.94 10.34
N ILE A 62 -20.47 -15.72 10.84
CA ILE A 62 -19.20 -15.20 11.36
C ILE A 62 -18.40 -14.52 10.25
N LEU A 63 -18.32 -15.10 9.04
CA LEU A 63 -17.62 -14.47 7.92
C LEU A 63 -18.28 -13.15 7.49
N PHE A 64 -19.61 -13.11 7.47
CA PHE A 64 -20.35 -11.89 7.17
C PHE A 64 -20.10 -10.80 8.23
N LEU A 65 -20.12 -11.16 9.51
CA LEU A 65 -19.80 -10.24 10.61
C LEU A 65 -18.34 -9.78 10.56
N ALA A 66 -17.39 -10.65 10.21
CA ALA A 66 -15.99 -10.28 10.02
C ALA A 66 -15.81 -9.30 8.86
N TRP A 67 -16.53 -9.49 7.75
CA TRP A 67 -16.58 -8.51 6.66
C TRP A 67 -17.13 -7.18 7.17
N LEU A 68 -18.29 -7.19 7.81
CA LEU A 68 -18.94 -5.97 8.30
C LEU A 68 -18.07 -5.20 9.30
N ALA A 69 -17.39 -5.90 10.22
CA ALA A 69 -16.44 -5.32 11.15
C ALA A 69 -15.20 -4.75 10.46
N GLY A 70 -14.65 -5.46 9.47
CA GLY A 70 -13.52 -4.98 8.68
C GLY A 70 -13.88 -3.74 7.86
N PHE A 71 -15.08 -3.69 7.29
CA PHE A 71 -15.59 -2.53 6.57
C PHE A 71 -15.83 -1.34 7.50
N SER A 72 -16.52 -1.54 8.63
CA SER A 72 -16.88 -0.45 9.55
C SER A 72 -15.68 0.17 10.25
N SER A 73 -14.69 -0.63 10.66
CA SER A 73 -13.46 -0.15 11.31
C SER A 73 -12.64 0.80 10.42
N ARG A 74 -12.80 0.73 9.10
CA ARG A 74 -12.05 1.57 8.14
C ARG A 74 -12.71 2.92 7.84
N LEU A 75 -13.91 3.18 8.38
CA LEU A 75 -14.69 4.38 8.05
C LEU A 75 -14.43 5.59 8.95
N PHE A 76 -13.60 5.48 10.00
CA PHE A 76 -13.40 6.58 10.96
C PHE A 76 -12.95 7.89 10.31
N ALA A 77 -12.07 7.84 9.29
CA ALA A 77 -11.62 9.04 8.59
C ALA A 77 -12.76 9.72 7.82
N VAL A 78 -13.58 8.93 7.11
CA VAL A 78 -14.74 9.41 6.35
C VAL A 78 -15.83 9.96 7.27
N ILE A 79 -16.08 9.33 8.41
CA ILE A 79 -17.12 9.77 9.38
C ILE A 79 -16.71 11.08 10.06
N ARG A 80 -15.43 11.25 10.40
CA ARG A 80 -14.94 12.45 11.12
C ARG A 80 -14.70 13.64 10.23
N PHE A 81 -14.41 13.42 8.96
CA PHE A 81 -14.04 14.45 8.01
C PHE A 81 -14.98 14.36 6.80
N GLU A 82 -14.42 14.29 5.60
CA GLU A 82 -15.13 14.20 4.34
C GLU A 82 -14.68 12.95 3.59
N SER A 83 -15.52 12.44 2.68
CA SER A 83 -15.18 11.35 1.77
C SER A 83 -14.27 11.85 0.65
N ILE A 84 -13.01 12.11 0.98
CA ILE A 84 -11.97 12.51 0.06
C ILE A 84 -10.81 11.53 0.08
N ILE A 85 -9.94 11.66 -0.91
CA ILE A 85 -8.73 10.87 -1.00
C ILE A 85 -7.68 11.43 -0.04
N HIS A 86 -7.01 10.54 0.68
CA HIS A 86 -5.99 10.87 1.67
C HIS A 86 -4.59 10.56 1.12
N GLU A 87 -3.56 11.06 1.81
CA GLU A 87 -2.15 10.88 1.47
C GLU A 87 -1.74 11.52 0.12
N PHE A 88 -0.48 11.31 -0.30
CA PHE A 88 0.10 11.88 -1.51
C PHE A 88 -0.07 10.94 -2.72
N ASP A 89 0.26 9.65 -2.55
CA ASP A 89 0.26 8.63 -3.61
C ASP A 89 -1.10 8.39 -4.29
N PRO A 90 -2.22 8.27 -3.54
CA PRO A 90 -3.52 7.95 -4.12
C PRO A 90 -4.07 8.98 -5.13
N TRP A 91 -3.57 10.23 -5.14
CA TRP A 91 -4.02 11.26 -6.08
C TRP A 91 -3.69 10.93 -7.53
N PHE A 92 -2.54 10.31 -7.78
CA PHE A 92 -2.18 9.83 -9.11
C PHE A 92 -3.09 8.68 -9.55
N ASN A 93 -3.29 7.72 -8.65
CA ASN A 93 -4.16 6.58 -8.91
C ASN A 93 -5.57 7.07 -9.25
N TYR A 94 -6.12 8.02 -8.49
CA TYR A 94 -7.42 8.61 -8.79
C TYR A 94 -7.48 9.36 -10.13
N ARG A 95 -6.50 10.22 -10.42
CA ARG A 95 -6.44 10.95 -11.69
C ARG A 95 -6.39 9.99 -12.87
N SER A 96 -5.61 8.92 -12.76
CA SER A 96 -5.47 7.89 -13.77
C SER A 96 -6.76 7.06 -13.95
N THR A 97 -7.46 6.72 -12.85
CA THR A 97 -8.78 6.06 -12.89
C THR A 97 -9.85 6.96 -13.48
N HIS A 98 -9.82 8.26 -13.18
CA HIS A 98 -10.72 9.25 -13.79
C HIS A 98 -10.51 9.34 -15.31
N HIS A 99 -9.24 9.34 -15.76
CA HIS A 99 -8.92 9.28 -17.19
C HIS A 99 -9.42 7.98 -17.83
N LEU A 100 -9.22 6.82 -17.19
CA LEU A 100 -9.72 5.53 -17.68
C LEU A 100 -11.26 5.50 -17.81
N SER A 101 -11.97 6.10 -16.85
CA SER A 101 -13.44 6.15 -16.85
C SER A 101 -14.00 7.05 -17.96
N THR A 102 -13.31 8.15 -18.28
CA THR A 102 -13.78 9.16 -19.24
C THR A 102 -13.39 8.85 -20.68
N ASN A 103 -12.17 8.37 -20.88
CA ASN A 103 -11.55 8.18 -22.21
C ASN A 103 -11.50 6.69 -22.64
N GLY A 104 -11.77 5.77 -21.72
CA GLY A 104 -11.76 4.33 -21.97
C GLY A 104 -10.38 3.68 -21.86
N PHE A 105 -10.35 2.36 -22.06
CA PHE A 105 -9.18 1.53 -21.77
C PHE A 105 -8.02 1.71 -22.77
N TYR A 106 -8.32 1.78 -24.07
CA TYR A 106 -7.27 1.90 -25.10
C TYR A 106 -6.54 3.25 -25.06
N GLU A 107 -7.27 4.33 -24.77
CA GLU A 107 -6.67 5.65 -24.59
C GLU A 107 -5.86 5.71 -23.29
N PHE A 108 -6.32 5.05 -22.22
CA PHE A 108 -5.56 4.92 -20.98
C PHE A 108 -4.24 4.16 -21.19
N LEU A 109 -4.26 3.05 -21.92
CA LEU A 109 -3.06 2.24 -22.16
C LEU A 109 -2.00 2.99 -22.98
N ASN A 110 -2.43 3.86 -23.90
CA ASN A 110 -1.55 4.69 -24.73
C ASN A 110 -1.39 6.13 -24.19
N TRP A 111 -1.74 6.37 -22.92
CA TRP A 111 -1.77 7.72 -22.37
C TRP A 111 -0.37 8.28 -22.14
N PHE A 112 -0.07 9.38 -22.82
CA PHE A 112 1.08 10.25 -22.57
C PHE A 112 0.63 11.48 -21.79
N ASP A 113 1.07 11.60 -20.54
CA ASP A 113 0.76 12.73 -19.68
C ASP A 113 1.81 13.82 -19.83
N GLU A 114 1.44 14.87 -20.56
CA GLU A 114 2.26 16.09 -20.74
C GLU A 114 2.23 17.03 -19.52
N ARG A 115 1.32 16.82 -18.56
CA ARG A 115 1.14 17.70 -17.39
C ARG A 115 2.03 17.33 -16.21
N ALA A 116 2.75 16.22 -16.28
CA ALA A 116 3.71 15.81 -15.25
C ALA A 116 5.10 15.68 -15.88
N TRP A 117 6.15 15.89 -15.07
CA TRP A 117 7.54 15.80 -15.52
C TRP A 117 7.90 16.77 -16.66
N TYR A 118 7.42 18.03 -16.63
CA TYR A 118 7.88 19.03 -17.60
C TYR A 118 9.40 19.22 -17.47
N PRO A 119 10.18 19.20 -18.58
CA PRO A 119 9.78 19.20 -20.00
C PRO A 119 9.70 17.82 -20.69
N LEU A 120 9.87 16.73 -19.96
CA LEU A 120 9.97 15.36 -20.52
C LEU A 120 8.60 14.74 -20.84
N GLY A 121 7.61 14.95 -19.98
CA GLY A 121 6.34 14.20 -20.00
C GLY A 121 6.49 12.76 -19.46
N ARG A 122 5.36 12.12 -19.14
CA ARG A 122 5.32 10.75 -18.61
C ARG A 122 4.40 9.83 -19.44
N ILE A 123 4.94 8.72 -19.94
CA ILE A 123 4.12 7.66 -20.57
C ILE A 123 3.45 6.86 -19.46
N VAL A 124 2.21 7.16 -19.11
CA VAL A 124 1.55 6.56 -17.94
C VAL A 124 1.24 5.10 -18.16
N GLY A 125 0.63 4.72 -19.29
CA GLY A 125 0.20 3.34 -19.54
C GLY A 125 1.35 2.31 -19.55
N GLY A 126 2.57 2.75 -19.85
CA GLY A 126 3.78 1.92 -19.79
C GLY A 126 4.56 2.00 -18.46
N THR A 127 4.25 2.95 -17.59
CA THR A 127 4.99 3.22 -16.34
C THR A 127 4.17 3.04 -15.06
N VAL A 128 3.04 2.33 -15.15
CA VAL A 128 2.13 2.06 -14.03
C VAL A 128 1.62 0.63 -14.06
N TYR A 129 1.28 0.12 -12.88
CA TYR A 129 0.51 -1.11 -12.70
C TYR A 129 -0.99 -0.81 -12.89
N PRO A 130 -1.65 -1.32 -13.95
CA PRO A 130 -3.02 -0.91 -14.29
C PRO A 130 -4.11 -1.58 -13.43
N GLY A 131 -3.76 -2.55 -12.59
CA GLY A 131 -4.72 -3.43 -11.90
C GLY A 131 -5.69 -2.69 -10.98
N LEU A 132 -5.21 -1.69 -10.23
CA LEU A 132 -6.05 -0.88 -9.35
C LEU A 132 -7.08 -0.05 -10.15
N MET A 133 -6.61 0.66 -11.19
CA MET A 133 -7.43 1.53 -12.03
C MET A 133 -8.49 0.74 -12.80
N VAL A 134 -8.11 -0.39 -13.38
CA VAL A 134 -9.02 -1.28 -14.13
C VAL A 134 -10.07 -1.86 -13.19
N THR A 135 -9.69 -2.28 -11.98
CA THR A 135 -10.64 -2.81 -10.99
C THR A 135 -11.68 -1.75 -10.59
N ALA A 136 -11.22 -0.52 -10.28
CA ALA A 136 -12.11 0.59 -9.94
C ALA A 136 -13.02 1.00 -11.12
N GLY A 137 -12.45 1.10 -12.32
CA GLY A 137 -13.20 1.42 -13.55
C GLY A 137 -14.25 0.37 -13.90
N LEU A 138 -13.93 -0.92 -13.74
CA LEU A 138 -14.88 -2.02 -13.96
C LEU A 138 -16.04 -1.96 -12.97
N ILE A 139 -15.77 -1.75 -11.68
CA ILE A 139 -16.81 -1.62 -10.66
C ILE A 139 -17.71 -0.42 -10.96
N HIS A 140 -17.14 0.72 -11.35
CA HIS A 140 -17.89 1.91 -11.74
C HIS A 140 -18.76 1.66 -12.98
N TYR A 141 -18.22 1.00 -14.01
CA TYR A 141 -18.96 0.64 -15.22
C TYR A 141 -20.14 -0.30 -14.91
N VAL A 142 -19.93 -1.33 -14.09
CA VAL A 142 -20.98 -2.28 -13.68
C VAL A 142 -22.07 -1.58 -12.86
N LEU A 143 -21.70 -0.68 -11.93
CA LEU A 143 -22.67 0.10 -11.15
C LEU A 143 -23.52 1.02 -12.04
N ASN A 144 -22.90 1.69 -13.00
CA ASN A 144 -23.61 2.54 -13.96
C ASN A 144 -24.52 1.72 -14.89
N LEU A 145 -24.11 0.51 -15.29
CA LEU A 145 -24.94 -0.42 -16.07
C LEU A 145 -26.21 -0.81 -15.29
N LEU A 146 -26.10 -0.98 -13.97
CA LEU A 146 -27.21 -1.24 -13.06
C LEU A 146 -28.02 0.02 -12.69
N HIS A 147 -27.76 1.16 -13.34
CA HIS A 147 -28.39 2.47 -13.08
C HIS A 147 -28.19 3.01 -11.66
N VAL A 148 -27.15 2.53 -10.96
CA VAL A 148 -26.71 3.11 -9.67
C VAL A 148 -25.62 4.13 -9.97
N THR A 149 -26.03 5.38 -10.20
CA THR A 149 -25.12 6.46 -10.62
C THR A 149 -24.25 6.96 -9.45
N VAL A 150 -23.14 6.28 -9.20
CA VAL A 150 -22.15 6.66 -8.17
C VAL A 150 -20.98 7.37 -8.84
N HIS A 151 -20.53 8.50 -8.29
CA HIS A 151 -19.37 9.21 -8.81
C HIS A 151 -18.07 8.38 -8.63
N ILE A 152 -17.14 8.46 -9.59
CA ILE A 152 -15.90 7.65 -9.58
C ILE A 152 -15.05 7.84 -8.31
N ARG A 153 -15.08 9.06 -7.74
CA ARG A 153 -14.39 9.37 -6.47
C ARG A 153 -14.87 8.48 -5.33
N ASP A 154 -16.17 8.27 -5.19
CA ASP A 154 -16.72 7.51 -4.08
C ASP A 154 -16.38 6.02 -4.23
N VAL A 155 -16.37 5.51 -5.47
CA VAL A 155 -15.87 4.16 -5.79
C VAL A 155 -14.40 4.00 -5.36
N CYS A 156 -13.55 4.99 -5.67
CA CYS A 156 -12.13 4.96 -5.27
C CYS A 156 -11.95 5.00 -3.74
N VAL A 157 -12.72 5.84 -3.04
CA VAL A 157 -12.65 6.00 -1.57
C VAL A 157 -13.06 4.71 -0.84
N PHE A 158 -14.11 4.02 -1.31
CA PHE A 158 -14.65 2.82 -0.65
C PHE A 158 -14.09 1.50 -1.17
N LEU A 159 -13.16 1.51 -2.13
CA LEU A 159 -12.60 0.28 -2.71
C LEU A 159 -11.82 -0.55 -1.69
N ALA A 160 -10.91 0.08 -0.93
CA ALA A 160 -10.07 -0.63 0.04
C ALA A 160 -10.88 -1.35 1.15
N PRO A 161 -11.91 -0.73 1.77
CA PRO A 161 -12.79 -1.44 2.71
C PRO A 161 -13.50 -2.67 2.12
N VAL A 162 -13.95 -2.61 0.85
CA VAL A 162 -14.58 -3.75 0.18
C VAL A 162 -13.58 -4.90 -0.01
N PHE A 163 -12.37 -4.58 -0.49
CA PHE A 163 -11.31 -5.57 -0.67
C PHE A 163 -10.76 -6.13 0.65
N SER A 164 -10.86 -5.39 1.75
CA SER A 164 -10.56 -5.94 3.08
C SER A 164 -11.51 -7.07 3.47
N GLY A 165 -12.79 -6.99 3.12
CA GLY A 165 -13.74 -8.09 3.35
C GLY A 165 -13.39 -9.33 2.51
N LEU A 166 -12.99 -9.12 1.25
CA LEU A 166 -12.50 -10.22 0.40
C LEU A 166 -11.20 -10.83 0.95
N THR A 167 -10.34 -10.01 1.55
CA THR A 167 -9.09 -10.46 2.19
C THR A 167 -9.35 -11.37 3.40
N SER A 168 -10.37 -11.06 4.22
CA SER A 168 -10.75 -11.92 5.36
C SER A 168 -11.27 -13.28 4.88
N ILE A 169 -12.08 -13.31 3.82
CA ILE A 169 -12.55 -14.55 3.18
C ILE A 169 -11.37 -15.35 2.60
N SER A 170 -10.45 -14.70 1.89
CA SER A 170 -9.27 -15.38 1.35
C SER A 170 -8.39 -15.97 2.45
N THR A 171 -8.25 -15.27 3.58
CA THR A 171 -7.48 -15.74 4.74
C THR A 171 -8.16 -16.92 5.44
N PHE A 172 -9.50 -16.92 5.50
CA PHE A 172 -10.27 -18.09 5.93
C PHE A 172 -9.98 -19.31 5.07
N LEU A 173 -10.03 -19.16 3.74
CA LEU A 173 -9.81 -20.25 2.79
C LEU A 173 -8.39 -20.84 2.91
N LEU A 174 -7.38 -19.97 3.00
CA LEU A 174 -5.99 -20.38 3.15
C LEU A 174 -5.76 -21.13 4.48
N THR A 175 -6.19 -20.57 5.60
CA THR A 175 -6.00 -21.19 6.93
C THR A 175 -6.77 -22.50 7.07
N ARG A 176 -7.96 -22.61 6.46
CA ARG A 176 -8.75 -23.85 6.44
C ARG A 176 -8.02 -25.00 5.73
N GLU A 177 -7.17 -24.72 4.74
CA GLU A 177 -6.41 -25.77 4.05
C GLU A 177 -5.23 -26.30 4.89
N LEU A 178 -4.74 -25.51 5.85
CA LEU A 178 -3.60 -25.83 6.72
C LEU A 178 -4.01 -26.61 7.98
N TRP A 179 -5.16 -26.26 8.55
CA TRP A 179 -5.65 -26.77 9.83
C TRP A 179 -7.15 -27.09 9.75
N ASN A 180 -7.97 -26.53 10.65
CA ASN A 180 -9.41 -26.79 10.76
C ASN A 180 -10.22 -25.51 10.44
N GLN A 181 -11.53 -25.67 10.22
CA GLN A 181 -12.44 -24.53 9.99
C GLN A 181 -12.41 -23.51 11.15
N GLY A 182 -12.25 -23.96 12.40
CA GLY A 182 -12.16 -23.08 13.58
C GLY A 182 -10.98 -22.09 13.50
N ALA A 183 -9.79 -22.58 13.17
CA ALA A 183 -8.62 -21.74 12.93
C ALA A 183 -8.85 -20.77 11.75
N GLY A 184 -9.54 -21.22 10.71
CA GLY A 184 -9.91 -20.38 9.57
C GLY A 184 -10.81 -19.20 9.96
N LEU A 185 -11.87 -19.46 10.74
CA LEU A 185 -12.79 -18.41 11.18
C LEU A 185 -12.08 -17.40 12.08
N LEU A 186 -11.23 -17.88 12.99
CA LEU A 186 -10.47 -17.01 13.88
C LEU A 186 -9.46 -16.13 13.11
N ALA A 187 -8.77 -16.70 12.12
CA ALA A 187 -7.85 -15.95 11.26
C ALA A 187 -8.56 -14.85 10.46
N ALA A 188 -9.77 -15.12 9.97
CA ALA A 188 -10.59 -14.12 9.27
C ALA A 188 -11.02 -12.97 10.19
N CYS A 189 -11.40 -13.28 11.44
CA CYS A 189 -11.73 -12.26 12.43
C CYS A 189 -10.50 -11.40 12.80
N PHE A 190 -9.31 -12.00 12.92
CA PHE A 190 -8.10 -11.24 13.23
C PHE A 190 -7.70 -10.28 12.11
N ILE A 191 -7.62 -10.75 10.87
CA ILE A 191 -7.18 -9.90 9.76
C ILE A 191 -8.19 -8.78 9.42
N ALA A 192 -9.47 -8.96 9.77
CA ALA A 192 -10.49 -7.94 9.55
C ALA A 192 -10.19 -6.64 10.33
N ILE A 193 -9.70 -6.75 11.56
CA ILE A 193 -9.53 -5.61 12.48
C ILE A 193 -8.07 -5.27 12.80
N VAL A 194 -7.10 -6.04 12.33
CA VAL A 194 -5.68 -5.84 12.67
C VAL A 194 -5.14 -4.48 12.18
N PRO A 195 -4.53 -3.66 13.06
CA PRO A 195 -4.07 -2.32 12.71
C PRO A 195 -2.99 -2.30 11.61
N GLY A 196 -2.09 -3.27 11.60
CA GLY A 196 -1.03 -3.37 10.59
C GLY A 196 -1.57 -3.37 9.15
N TYR A 197 -2.71 -4.02 8.91
CA TYR A 197 -3.39 -4.01 7.60
C TYR A 197 -4.27 -2.78 7.40
N ILE A 198 -4.94 -2.29 8.46
CA ILE A 198 -5.80 -1.09 8.40
C ILE A 198 -5.01 0.16 8.02
N SER A 199 -3.76 0.29 8.49
CA SER A 199 -2.90 1.46 8.27
C SER A 199 -2.84 1.93 6.80
N ARG A 200 -2.85 1.00 5.83
CA ARG A 200 -2.84 1.26 4.38
C ARG A 200 -4.09 0.77 3.65
N SER A 201 -5.18 0.53 4.38
CA SER A 201 -6.47 0.12 3.80
C SER A 201 -7.66 0.90 4.36
N VAL A 202 -7.41 2.04 5.01
CA VAL A 202 -8.45 2.95 5.50
C VAL A 202 -9.26 3.52 4.33
N ALA A 203 -10.55 3.79 4.55
CA ALA A 203 -11.36 4.44 3.53
C ALA A 203 -10.77 5.81 3.16
N GLY A 204 -10.60 6.07 1.87
CA GLY A 204 -9.93 7.26 1.34
C GLY A 204 -8.45 7.05 0.95
N SER A 205 -7.78 6.01 1.45
CA SER A 205 -6.44 5.62 0.96
C SER A 205 -6.60 4.69 -0.25
N PHE A 206 -6.61 5.28 -1.44
CA PHE A 206 -6.72 4.58 -2.73
C PHE A 206 -5.34 4.20 -3.28
N ASP A 207 -4.65 3.32 -2.55
CA ASP A 207 -3.34 2.79 -2.93
C ASP A 207 -3.41 1.32 -3.36
N ASN A 208 -2.36 0.85 -4.04
CA ASN A 208 -2.29 -0.47 -4.66
C ASN A 208 -2.32 -1.60 -3.61
N GLU A 209 -1.79 -1.33 -2.42
CA GLU A 209 -1.69 -2.22 -1.26
C GLU A 209 -3.06 -2.81 -0.86
N GLY A 210 -4.14 -2.04 -0.99
CA GLY A 210 -5.49 -2.46 -0.59
C GLY A 210 -5.97 -3.70 -1.35
N ILE A 211 -5.68 -3.77 -2.65
CA ILE A 211 -5.98 -4.93 -3.52
C ILE A 211 -4.86 -5.97 -3.45
N ALA A 212 -3.62 -5.53 -3.33
CA ALA A 212 -2.45 -6.41 -3.38
C ALA A 212 -2.49 -7.51 -2.31
N ILE A 213 -2.90 -7.18 -1.08
CA ILE A 213 -2.96 -8.17 0.01
C ILE A 213 -4.04 -9.23 -0.25
N PHE A 214 -5.19 -8.83 -0.80
CA PHE A 214 -6.20 -9.78 -1.26
C PHE A 214 -5.63 -10.73 -2.33
N ALA A 215 -5.02 -10.17 -3.38
CA ALA A 215 -4.46 -10.95 -4.48
C ALA A 215 -3.33 -11.87 -4.03
N LEU A 216 -2.48 -11.43 -3.09
CA LEU A 216 -1.41 -12.21 -2.48
C LEU A 216 -1.96 -13.42 -1.71
N GLN A 217 -2.92 -13.19 -0.80
CA GLN A 217 -3.52 -14.27 -0.02
C GLN A 217 -4.28 -15.27 -0.90
N PHE A 218 -4.96 -14.78 -1.94
CA PHE A 218 -5.70 -15.64 -2.85
C PHE A 218 -4.77 -16.49 -3.73
N THR A 219 -3.64 -15.91 -4.17
CA THR A 219 -2.60 -16.64 -4.90
C THR A 219 -1.97 -17.73 -4.03
N TYR A 220 -1.68 -17.44 -2.75
CA TYR A 220 -1.16 -18.44 -1.81
C TYR A 220 -2.16 -19.56 -1.51
N TYR A 221 -3.45 -19.23 -1.38
CA TYR A 221 -4.50 -20.23 -1.25
C TYR A 221 -4.53 -21.17 -2.46
N LEU A 222 -4.54 -20.63 -3.69
CA LEU A 222 -4.56 -21.43 -4.91
C LEU A 222 -3.28 -22.25 -5.11
N TRP A 223 -2.11 -21.70 -4.73
CA TRP A 223 -0.84 -22.43 -4.73
C TRP A 223 -0.88 -23.64 -3.80
N VAL A 224 -1.25 -23.44 -2.53
CA VAL A 224 -1.37 -24.51 -1.54
C VAL A 224 -2.39 -25.56 -2.00
N LYS A 225 -3.53 -25.13 -2.54
CA LYS A 225 -4.54 -26.04 -3.08
C LYS A 225 -4.01 -26.85 -4.27
N SER A 226 -3.27 -26.21 -5.17
CA SER A 226 -2.63 -26.83 -6.33
C SER A 226 -1.61 -27.89 -5.91
N VAL A 227 -0.77 -27.61 -4.92
CA VAL A 227 0.22 -28.58 -4.40
C VAL A 227 -0.46 -29.78 -3.75
N LYS A 228 -1.54 -29.55 -2.97
CA LYS A 228 -2.29 -30.61 -2.28
C LYS A 228 -3.01 -31.55 -3.25
N THR A 229 -3.72 -30.99 -4.21
CA THR A 229 -4.52 -31.76 -5.20
C THR A 229 -3.67 -32.28 -6.35
N GLY A 230 -2.63 -31.55 -6.77
CA GLY A 230 -1.80 -31.90 -7.94
C GLY A 230 -2.51 -31.75 -9.29
N SER A 231 -3.56 -30.92 -9.36
CA SER A 231 -4.33 -30.71 -10.59
C SER A 231 -3.90 -29.45 -11.32
N VAL A 232 -3.81 -29.56 -12.65
CA VAL A 232 -3.48 -28.47 -13.59
C VAL A 232 -4.52 -27.34 -13.51
N PHE A 233 -5.79 -27.65 -13.23
CA PHE A 233 -6.84 -26.65 -13.11
C PHE A 233 -6.53 -25.63 -11.99
N TRP A 234 -6.14 -26.11 -10.81
CA TRP A 234 -5.77 -25.24 -9.69
C TRP A 234 -4.46 -24.49 -9.97
N ALA A 235 -3.53 -25.09 -10.70
CA ALA A 235 -2.31 -24.41 -11.13
C ALA A 235 -2.61 -23.25 -12.10
N ILE A 236 -3.48 -23.44 -13.09
CA ILE A 236 -3.90 -22.37 -14.01
C ILE A 236 -4.67 -21.28 -13.26
N GLY A 237 -5.56 -21.66 -12.32
CA GLY A 237 -6.24 -20.70 -11.45
C GLY A 237 -5.22 -19.86 -10.65
N CYS A 238 -4.17 -20.49 -10.12
CA CYS A 238 -3.07 -19.81 -9.45
C CYS A 238 -2.33 -18.84 -10.40
N CYS A 239 -2.07 -19.24 -11.65
CA CYS A 239 -1.45 -18.37 -12.66
C CYS A 239 -2.28 -17.12 -12.98
N LEU A 240 -3.61 -17.27 -13.09
CA LEU A 240 -4.51 -16.13 -13.33
C LEU A 240 -4.54 -15.18 -12.14
N SER A 241 -4.55 -15.71 -10.91
CA SER A 241 -4.43 -14.91 -9.69
C SER A 241 -3.07 -14.21 -9.60
N TYR A 242 -2.00 -14.90 -9.98
CA TYR A 242 -0.66 -14.31 -10.04
C TYR A 242 -0.57 -13.22 -11.10
N PHE A 243 -1.17 -13.40 -12.28
CA PHE A 243 -1.26 -12.35 -13.31
C PHE A 243 -2.00 -11.11 -12.78
N TYR A 244 -3.12 -11.30 -12.09
CA TYR A 244 -3.82 -10.20 -11.43
C TYR A 244 -2.93 -9.48 -10.41
N MET A 245 -2.19 -10.24 -9.60
CA MET A 245 -1.23 -9.68 -8.64
C MET A 245 -0.12 -8.87 -9.32
N VAL A 246 0.48 -9.39 -10.40
CA VAL A 246 1.50 -8.69 -11.21
C VAL A 246 0.94 -7.38 -11.78
N SER A 247 -0.33 -7.37 -12.18
CA SER A 247 -0.99 -6.16 -12.68
C SER A 247 -1.31 -5.14 -11.60
N ALA A 248 -1.43 -5.56 -10.34
CA ALA A 248 -1.87 -4.71 -9.23
C ALA A 248 -0.72 -4.12 -8.42
N TRP A 249 0.35 -4.88 -8.14
CA TRP A 249 1.43 -4.43 -7.25
C TRP A 249 2.79 -5.02 -7.58
N GLY A 250 3.84 -4.20 -7.42
CA GLY A 250 5.24 -4.59 -7.62
C GLY A 250 5.77 -5.68 -6.67
N GLY A 251 5.04 -6.00 -5.60
CA GLY A 251 5.39 -7.10 -4.70
C GLY A 251 5.15 -8.50 -5.27
N TYR A 252 4.77 -8.64 -6.55
CA TYR A 252 4.77 -9.94 -7.23
C TYR A 252 6.15 -10.64 -7.21
N VAL A 253 7.24 -9.85 -7.11
CA VAL A 253 8.62 -10.33 -6.93
C VAL A 253 8.76 -11.15 -5.64
N PHE A 254 7.98 -10.85 -4.60
CA PHE A 254 7.96 -11.64 -3.37
C PHE A 254 7.36 -13.03 -3.60
N ILE A 255 6.24 -13.11 -4.32
CA ILE A 255 5.56 -14.39 -4.62
C ILE A 255 6.46 -15.29 -5.48
N ILE A 256 7.03 -14.73 -6.56
CA ILE A 256 7.83 -15.50 -7.51
C ILE A 256 9.16 -15.96 -6.93
N ASN A 257 9.63 -15.38 -5.81
CA ASN A 257 10.81 -15.87 -5.09
C ASN A 257 10.45 -16.85 -3.96
N LEU A 258 9.30 -16.66 -3.30
CA LEU A 258 8.85 -17.55 -2.23
C LEU A 258 8.39 -18.92 -2.73
N ILE A 259 7.70 -18.99 -3.88
CA ILE A 259 7.23 -20.26 -4.45
C ILE A 259 8.40 -21.17 -4.85
N PRO A 260 9.43 -20.71 -5.59
CA PRO A 260 10.62 -21.51 -5.87
C PRO A 260 11.38 -21.90 -4.60
N LEU A 261 11.48 -20.99 -3.61
CA LEU A 261 12.11 -21.30 -2.33
C LEU A 261 11.40 -22.47 -1.63
N HIS A 262 10.07 -22.47 -1.63
CA HIS A 262 9.27 -23.58 -1.10
C HIS A 262 9.54 -24.89 -1.83
N VAL A 263 9.52 -24.88 -3.17
CA VAL A 263 9.80 -26.08 -3.97
C VAL A 263 11.24 -26.58 -3.74
N PHE A 264 12.21 -25.67 -3.67
CA PHE A 264 13.60 -25.99 -3.39
C PHE A 264 13.79 -26.65 -2.02
N VAL A 265 13.15 -26.11 -0.98
CA VAL A 265 13.18 -26.72 0.36
C VAL A 265 12.48 -28.08 0.39
N LEU A 266 11.38 -28.27 -0.35
CA LEU A 266 10.76 -29.60 -0.49
C LEU A 266 11.70 -30.62 -1.16
N LEU A 267 12.51 -30.19 -2.13
CA LEU A 267 13.55 -31.05 -2.74
C LEU A 267 14.64 -31.41 -1.72
N LEU A 268 15.10 -30.46 -0.91
CA LEU A 268 16.10 -30.71 0.14
C LEU A 268 15.59 -31.66 1.23
N MET A 269 14.31 -31.56 1.58
CA MET A 269 13.64 -32.46 2.53
C MET A 269 13.34 -33.84 1.94
N GLN A 270 13.75 -34.11 0.70
CA GLN A 270 13.47 -35.34 -0.06
C GLN A 270 11.97 -35.64 -0.24
N ARG A 271 11.11 -34.61 -0.13
CA ARG A 271 9.64 -34.70 -0.29
C ARG A 271 9.20 -34.35 -1.71
N TYR A 272 9.86 -34.94 -2.69
CA TYR A 272 9.46 -34.78 -4.09
C TYR A 272 8.23 -35.65 -4.40
N SER A 273 7.23 -35.05 -5.03
CA SER A 273 6.03 -35.72 -5.53
C SER A 273 5.70 -35.23 -6.94
N SER A 274 5.11 -36.09 -7.77
CA SER A 274 4.62 -35.70 -9.11
C SER A 274 3.61 -34.54 -9.05
N ARG A 275 2.89 -34.40 -7.92
CA ARG A 275 1.98 -33.27 -7.67
C ARG A 275 2.70 -31.92 -7.65
N VAL A 276 3.86 -31.87 -6.99
CA VAL A 276 4.70 -30.66 -6.90
C VAL A 276 5.25 -30.31 -8.28
N TYR A 277 5.68 -31.31 -9.05
CA TYR A 277 6.14 -31.14 -10.42
C TYR A 277 5.06 -30.53 -11.34
N ILE A 278 3.86 -31.11 -11.36
CA ILE A 278 2.74 -30.63 -12.18
C ILE A 278 2.36 -29.20 -11.77
N ALA A 279 2.25 -28.93 -10.46
CA ALA A 279 1.89 -27.62 -9.95
C ALA A 279 2.93 -26.54 -10.32
N TYR A 280 4.21 -26.77 -10.01
CA TYR A 280 5.25 -25.77 -10.22
C TYR A 280 5.60 -25.55 -11.69
N SER A 281 5.70 -26.64 -12.48
CA SER A 281 6.04 -26.52 -13.90
C SER A 281 4.95 -25.77 -14.68
N THR A 282 3.69 -26.06 -14.39
CA THR A 282 2.55 -25.33 -15.01
C THR A 282 2.53 -23.87 -14.54
N PHE A 283 2.72 -23.66 -13.23
CA PHE A 283 2.75 -22.32 -12.64
C PHE A 283 3.82 -21.43 -13.27
N TYR A 284 5.05 -21.94 -13.38
CA TYR A 284 6.17 -21.18 -13.91
C TYR A 284 5.97 -20.80 -15.38
N ILE A 285 5.61 -21.75 -16.25
CA ILE A 285 5.48 -21.49 -17.69
C ILE A 285 4.35 -20.51 -17.98
N VAL A 286 3.15 -20.78 -17.45
CA VAL A 286 1.97 -19.94 -17.72
C VAL A 286 2.10 -18.59 -17.00
N GLY A 287 2.57 -18.59 -15.75
CA GLY A 287 2.81 -17.37 -14.97
C GLY A 287 3.84 -16.45 -15.61
N LEU A 288 4.91 -17.01 -16.21
CA LEU A 288 5.94 -16.24 -16.92
C LEU A 288 5.38 -15.58 -18.19
N VAL A 289 4.61 -16.31 -19.00
CA VAL A 289 4.03 -15.75 -20.23
C VAL A 289 2.99 -14.67 -19.93
N LEU A 290 2.19 -14.87 -18.87
CA LEU A 290 1.20 -13.88 -18.44
C LEU A 290 1.85 -12.62 -17.84
N SER A 291 2.88 -12.75 -17.02
CA SER A 291 3.55 -11.60 -16.40
C SER A 291 4.19 -10.67 -17.44
N MET A 292 4.70 -11.21 -18.54
CA MET A 292 5.26 -10.44 -19.66
C MET A 292 4.25 -9.56 -20.41
N GLN A 293 2.94 -9.83 -20.28
CA GLN A 293 1.91 -9.05 -20.98
C GLN A 293 1.73 -7.65 -20.38
N ILE A 294 2.15 -7.43 -19.13
CA ILE A 294 2.04 -6.12 -18.49
C ILE A 294 3.15 -5.21 -19.04
N PRO A 295 2.82 -4.07 -19.70
CA PRO A 295 3.82 -3.23 -20.36
C PRO A 295 4.95 -2.75 -19.45
N PHE A 296 4.62 -2.44 -18.18
CA PHE A 296 5.60 -2.01 -17.19
C PHE A 296 6.62 -3.10 -16.83
N VAL A 297 6.19 -4.37 -16.86
CA VAL A 297 7.05 -5.53 -16.57
C VAL A 297 7.84 -5.92 -17.81
N GLY A 298 7.19 -5.99 -18.97
CA GLY A 298 7.81 -6.33 -20.26
C GLY A 298 8.70 -7.57 -20.17
N PHE A 299 9.99 -7.42 -20.48
CA PHE A 299 10.98 -8.52 -20.45
C PHE A 299 11.79 -8.61 -19.15
N GLN A 300 11.40 -7.91 -18.09
CA GLN A 300 12.06 -8.01 -16.79
C GLN A 300 12.15 -9.45 -16.26
N PRO A 301 11.13 -10.33 -16.38
CA PRO A 301 11.20 -11.69 -15.87
C PRO A 301 12.32 -12.56 -16.47
N ILE A 302 12.86 -12.20 -17.63
CA ILE A 302 14.01 -12.87 -18.26
C ILE A 302 15.31 -12.13 -17.94
N ARG A 303 15.30 -10.79 -18.03
CA ARG A 303 16.52 -9.98 -17.99
C ARG A 303 16.99 -9.63 -16.59
N THR A 304 16.15 -9.70 -15.56
CA THR A 304 16.49 -9.26 -14.20
C THR A 304 16.93 -10.43 -13.33
N SER A 305 17.92 -10.20 -12.46
CA SER A 305 18.38 -11.22 -11.50
C SER A 305 17.30 -11.64 -10.48
N GLU A 306 16.26 -10.82 -10.29
CA GLU A 306 15.21 -11.02 -9.28
C GLU A 306 14.32 -12.24 -9.58
N HIS A 307 14.23 -12.65 -10.85
CA HIS A 307 13.38 -13.76 -11.31
C HIS A 307 14.18 -15.05 -11.54
N MET A 308 15.51 -15.01 -11.41
CA MET A 308 16.39 -16.12 -11.74
C MET A 308 16.25 -17.30 -10.78
N ALA A 309 15.80 -17.07 -9.54
CA ALA A 309 15.50 -18.16 -8.62
C ALA A 309 14.40 -19.09 -9.17
N ALA A 310 13.37 -18.53 -9.83
CA ALA A 310 12.31 -19.31 -10.43
C ALA A 310 12.82 -20.13 -11.63
N ALA A 311 13.61 -19.52 -12.52
CA ALA A 311 14.22 -20.23 -13.65
C ALA A 311 15.17 -21.36 -13.17
N GLY A 312 16.00 -21.07 -12.16
CA GLY A 312 16.96 -22.03 -11.61
C GLY A 312 16.28 -23.25 -10.97
N VAL A 313 15.25 -23.01 -10.14
CA VAL A 313 14.48 -24.11 -9.53
C VAL A 313 13.68 -24.88 -10.57
N PHE A 314 13.19 -24.22 -11.63
CA PHE A 314 12.54 -24.90 -12.75
C PHE A 314 13.47 -25.89 -13.44
N VAL A 315 14.68 -25.47 -13.83
CA VAL A 315 15.66 -26.37 -14.46
C VAL A 315 16.07 -27.49 -13.51
N LEU A 316 16.32 -27.18 -12.24
CA LEU A 316 16.66 -28.17 -11.23
C LEU A 316 15.55 -29.22 -11.07
N LEU A 317 14.28 -28.79 -11.06
CA LEU A 317 13.13 -29.67 -10.91
C LEU A 317 12.96 -30.58 -12.13
N GLN A 318 13.23 -30.09 -13.35
CA GLN A 318 13.20 -30.90 -14.57
C GLN A 318 14.25 -32.02 -14.53
N VAL A 319 15.49 -31.68 -14.13
CA VAL A 319 16.56 -32.67 -14.00
C VAL A 319 16.25 -33.67 -12.88
N TYR A 320 15.78 -33.19 -11.73
CA TYR A 320 15.40 -34.06 -10.61
C TYR A 320 14.29 -35.05 -11.00
N ALA A 321 13.27 -34.59 -11.72
CA ALA A 321 12.18 -35.43 -12.21
C ALA A 321 12.67 -36.48 -13.21
N PHE A 322 13.56 -36.10 -14.13
CA PHE A 322 14.17 -37.00 -15.10
C PHE A 322 15.04 -38.08 -14.43
N LEU A 323 15.88 -37.69 -13.47
CA LEU A 323 16.67 -38.64 -12.68
C LEU A 323 15.76 -39.58 -11.88
N GLN A 324 14.70 -39.06 -11.25
CA GLN A 324 13.73 -39.89 -10.54
C GLN A 324 12.98 -40.86 -11.47
N TYR A 325 12.74 -40.49 -12.73
CA TYR A 325 12.18 -41.40 -13.74
C TYR A 325 13.15 -42.54 -14.07
N LEU A 326 14.45 -42.23 -14.23
CA LEU A 326 15.50 -43.23 -14.46
C LEU A 326 15.65 -44.21 -13.29
N LYS A 327 15.31 -43.80 -12.05
CA LYS A 327 15.27 -44.68 -10.87
C LYS A 327 14.50 -45.96 -11.09
N ASN A 328 13.38 -45.86 -11.81
CA ASN A 328 12.47 -46.99 -12.02
C ASN A 328 13.00 -47.97 -13.09
N ARG A 329 14.08 -47.61 -13.80
CA ARG A 329 14.67 -48.40 -14.89
C ARG A 329 16.07 -48.93 -14.57
N LEU A 330 16.74 -48.41 -13.53
CA LEU A 330 18.12 -48.79 -13.15
C LEU A 330 18.17 -49.54 -11.82
N THR A 331 19.24 -50.30 -11.63
CA THR A 331 19.60 -51.00 -10.39
C THR A 331 19.88 -50.01 -9.25
N ARG A 332 19.42 -50.29 -8.02
CA ARG A 332 19.49 -49.35 -6.87
C ARG A 332 20.91 -48.85 -6.54
N HIS A 333 21.94 -49.69 -6.70
CA HIS A 333 23.33 -49.34 -6.36
C HIS A 333 23.94 -48.32 -7.34
N GLU A 334 23.75 -48.51 -8.64
CA GLU A 334 24.23 -47.57 -9.67
C GLU A 334 23.42 -46.28 -9.67
N PHE A 335 22.14 -46.38 -9.31
CA PHE A 335 21.24 -45.24 -9.25
C PHE A 335 21.58 -44.26 -8.13
N GLN A 336 21.93 -44.71 -6.92
CA GLN A 336 22.22 -43.80 -5.81
C GLN A 336 23.40 -42.87 -6.11
N THR A 337 24.50 -43.40 -6.65
CA THR A 337 25.66 -42.61 -7.05
C THR A 337 25.35 -41.68 -8.21
N LEU A 338 24.66 -42.15 -9.26
CA LEU A 338 24.21 -41.32 -10.38
C LEU A 338 23.24 -40.22 -9.96
N PHE A 339 22.37 -40.49 -9.00
CA PHE A 339 21.35 -39.54 -8.53
C PHE A 339 21.99 -38.39 -7.74
N PHE A 340 22.81 -38.70 -6.73
CA PHE A 340 23.49 -37.65 -5.96
C PHE A 340 24.46 -36.84 -6.81
N LEU A 341 25.22 -37.52 -7.68
CA LEU A 341 26.11 -36.85 -8.62
C LEU A 341 25.33 -35.99 -9.62
N GLY A 342 24.26 -36.54 -10.21
CA GLY A 342 23.44 -35.86 -11.22
C GLY A 342 22.74 -34.62 -10.67
N VAL A 343 22.13 -34.72 -9.48
CA VAL A 343 21.49 -33.56 -8.83
C VAL A 343 22.53 -32.50 -8.43
N SER A 344 23.68 -32.92 -7.89
CA SER A 344 24.75 -31.99 -7.49
C SER A 344 25.37 -31.28 -8.69
N VAL A 345 25.63 -32.01 -9.79
CA VAL A 345 26.14 -31.44 -11.05
C VAL A 345 25.11 -30.49 -11.65
N ALA A 346 23.83 -30.86 -11.70
CA ALA A 346 22.77 -30.00 -12.23
C ALA A 346 22.64 -28.70 -11.42
N ALA A 347 22.63 -28.79 -10.08
CA ALA A 347 22.60 -27.62 -9.22
C ALA A 347 23.84 -26.73 -9.43
N GLY A 348 25.03 -27.34 -9.53
CA GLY A 348 26.28 -26.62 -9.81
C GLY A 348 26.29 -25.91 -11.16
N VAL A 349 25.83 -26.59 -12.22
CA VAL A 349 25.73 -26.02 -13.58
C VAL A 349 24.73 -24.86 -13.61
N VAL A 350 23.56 -25.01 -12.99
CA VAL A 350 22.56 -23.93 -12.91
C VAL A 350 23.14 -22.73 -12.17
N PHE A 351 23.77 -22.94 -11.02
CA PHE A 351 24.36 -21.86 -10.23
C PHE A 351 25.47 -21.12 -10.98
N LEU A 352 26.42 -21.85 -11.58
CA LEU A 352 27.50 -21.26 -12.37
C LEU A 352 26.97 -20.53 -13.61
N SER A 353 25.93 -21.06 -14.26
CA SER A 353 25.30 -20.41 -15.42
C SER A 353 24.65 -19.08 -15.04
N VAL A 354 23.92 -19.03 -13.93
CA VAL A 354 23.30 -17.79 -13.43
C VAL A 354 24.36 -16.75 -13.09
N ILE A 355 25.44 -17.15 -12.40
CA ILE A 355 26.55 -16.24 -12.06
C ILE A 355 27.22 -15.72 -13.33
N TYR A 356 27.56 -16.61 -14.26
CA TYR A 356 28.22 -16.24 -15.51
C TYR A 356 27.38 -15.27 -16.34
N LEU A 357 26.07 -15.54 -16.50
CA LEU A 357 25.15 -14.67 -17.24
C LEU A 357 24.92 -13.31 -16.57
N THR A 358 24.98 -13.26 -15.24
CA THR A 358 24.88 -12.00 -14.48
C THR A 358 26.18 -11.20 -14.59
N TYR A 359 27.34 -11.86 -14.47
CA TYR A 359 28.65 -11.21 -14.55
C TYR A 359 28.96 -10.69 -15.96
N THR A 360 28.57 -11.44 -17.01
CA THR A 360 28.72 -11.02 -18.41
C THR A 360 27.76 -9.90 -18.83
N GLY A 361 26.80 -9.54 -17.98
CA GLY A 361 25.87 -8.42 -18.22
C GLY A 361 24.68 -8.75 -19.12
N TYR A 362 24.49 -10.00 -19.53
CA TYR A 362 23.26 -10.41 -20.21
C TYR A 362 22.04 -10.30 -19.29
N ILE A 363 22.23 -10.65 -18.01
CA ILE A 363 21.24 -10.45 -16.94
C ILE A 363 21.62 -9.18 -16.16
N ALA A 364 20.67 -8.26 -16.05
CA ALA A 364 20.80 -7.06 -15.25
C ALA A 364 20.88 -7.42 -13.76
N PRO A 365 21.74 -6.72 -12.99
CA PRO A 365 21.85 -6.92 -11.55
C PRO A 365 20.58 -6.49 -10.82
N TRP A 366 20.56 -6.72 -9.52
CA TRP A 366 19.48 -6.34 -8.61
C TRP A 366 19.21 -4.84 -8.70
N SER A 367 17.94 -4.44 -8.72
CA SER A 367 17.62 -3.03 -8.63
C SER A 367 17.96 -2.47 -7.25
N GLY A 368 18.32 -1.19 -7.18
CA GLY A 368 18.79 -0.55 -5.94
C GLY A 368 17.80 -0.67 -4.77
N ARG A 369 16.49 -0.69 -5.04
CA ARG A 369 15.44 -0.84 -4.03
C ARG A 369 15.37 -2.25 -3.42
N PHE A 370 15.55 -3.30 -4.21
CA PHE A 370 15.60 -4.66 -3.67
C PHE A 370 16.96 -4.95 -3.05
N TYR A 371 18.03 -4.39 -3.62
CA TYR A 371 19.37 -4.52 -3.07
C TYR A 371 19.51 -3.87 -1.69
N SER A 372 18.83 -2.74 -1.44
CA SER A 372 18.83 -2.10 -0.12
C SER A 372 18.17 -2.93 1.00
N LEU A 373 17.36 -3.93 0.65
CA LEU A 373 16.81 -4.87 1.62
C LEU A 373 17.84 -5.91 2.06
N TRP A 374 18.88 -6.14 1.26
CA TRP A 374 20.00 -7.01 1.58
C TRP A 374 21.15 -6.23 2.23
N ASP A 375 21.60 -5.16 1.57
CA ASP A 375 22.59 -4.22 2.09
C ASP A 375 21.92 -2.93 2.57
N THR A 376 21.65 -2.87 3.87
CA THR A 376 20.95 -1.76 4.52
C THR A 376 21.74 -0.45 4.53
N GLY A 377 23.05 -0.48 4.26
CA GLY A 377 23.89 0.71 4.16
C GLY A 377 23.90 1.36 2.78
N TYR A 378 23.63 0.57 1.73
CA TYR A 378 23.79 1.00 0.33
C TYR A 378 22.94 2.22 -0.03
N ALA A 379 21.65 2.21 0.35
CA ALA A 379 20.72 3.29 0.01
C ALA A 379 21.17 4.64 0.57
N LYS A 380 21.65 4.67 1.82
CA LYS A 380 22.06 5.93 2.47
C LYS A 380 23.30 6.55 1.85
N ILE A 381 24.22 5.72 1.32
CA ILE A 381 25.50 6.18 0.77
C ILE A 381 25.37 6.55 -0.71
N HIS A 382 24.73 5.70 -1.51
CA HIS A 382 24.76 5.83 -2.97
C HIS A 382 23.50 6.45 -3.59
N ILE A 383 22.33 6.29 -2.95
CA ILE A 383 21.05 6.75 -3.51
C ILE A 383 20.21 7.41 -2.40
N PRO A 384 20.53 8.66 -2.02
CA PRO A 384 19.90 9.32 -0.87
C PRO A 384 18.38 9.46 -1.01
N ILE A 385 17.85 9.44 -2.24
CA ILE A 385 16.41 9.47 -2.52
C ILE A 385 15.69 8.27 -1.87
N ILE A 386 16.27 7.06 -1.95
CA ILE A 386 15.67 5.86 -1.34
C ILE A 386 15.66 5.99 0.19
N ALA A 387 16.76 6.48 0.78
CA ALA A 387 16.85 6.64 2.22
C ALA A 387 15.98 7.80 2.77
N SER A 388 15.61 8.76 1.92
CA SER A 388 14.83 9.94 2.31
C SER A 388 13.37 9.64 2.65
N VAL A 389 12.81 8.55 2.11
CA VAL A 389 11.43 8.14 2.39
C VAL A 389 11.35 7.52 3.78
N SER A 390 10.49 8.06 4.64
CA SER A 390 10.30 7.57 6.01
C SER A 390 9.89 6.09 6.07
N GLU A 391 9.19 5.60 5.05
CA GLU A 391 8.74 4.21 4.92
C GLU A 391 9.86 3.18 4.74
N HIS A 392 11.03 3.63 4.26
CA HIS A 392 12.20 2.78 4.02
C HIS A 392 13.08 2.59 5.27
N GLN A 393 12.72 3.24 6.39
CA GLN A 393 13.44 3.10 7.64
C GLN A 393 13.15 1.74 8.31
N PRO A 394 14.05 1.25 9.17
CA PRO A 394 13.84 0.02 9.92
C PRO A 394 12.75 0.18 10.99
N THR A 395 12.06 -0.92 11.29
CA THR A 395 11.02 -0.98 12.31
C THR A 395 11.61 -1.13 13.71
N THR A 396 11.08 -0.38 14.68
CA THR A 396 11.36 -0.64 16.10
C THR A 396 10.39 -1.68 16.66
N TRP A 397 10.74 -2.32 17.78
CA TRP A 397 9.87 -3.28 18.47
C TRP A 397 8.53 -2.66 18.91
N VAL A 398 8.51 -1.34 19.14
CA VAL A 398 7.29 -0.60 19.50
C VAL A 398 6.27 -0.69 18.37
N SER A 399 6.69 -0.54 17.11
CA SER A 399 5.82 -0.68 15.94
C SER A 399 5.24 -2.10 15.83
N PHE A 400 6.07 -3.14 16.05
CA PHE A 400 5.59 -4.53 16.06
C PHE A 400 4.48 -4.76 17.09
N PHE A 401 4.64 -4.25 18.30
CA PHE A 401 3.63 -4.38 19.35
C PHE A 401 2.40 -3.51 19.10
N PHE A 402 2.61 -2.29 18.59
CA PHE A 402 1.55 -1.33 18.30
C PHE A 402 0.57 -1.87 17.25
N ASP A 403 1.09 -2.51 16.20
CA ASP A 403 0.27 -2.95 15.06
C ASP A 403 -0.35 -4.34 15.27
N LEU A 404 0.25 -5.20 16.10
CA LEU A 404 -0.11 -6.63 16.21
C LEU A 404 -0.56 -7.06 17.62
N HIS A 405 -0.33 -6.25 18.65
CA HIS A 405 -0.75 -6.50 20.05
C HIS A 405 -0.47 -7.94 20.52
N ILE A 406 -1.49 -8.76 20.82
CA ILE A 406 -1.31 -10.16 21.29
C ILE A 406 -0.78 -11.11 20.20
N LEU A 407 -0.94 -10.77 18.92
CA LEU A 407 -0.61 -11.67 17.81
C LEU A 407 0.91 -11.87 17.71
N VAL A 408 1.71 -10.83 18.05
CA VAL A 408 3.17 -10.93 18.03
C VAL A 408 3.70 -11.93 19.06
N CYS A 409 3.04 -12.07 20.21
CA CYS A 409 3.44 -12.98 21.27
C CYS A 409 3.04 -14.44 20.96
N THR A 410 1.90 -14.64 20.31
CA THR A 410 1.35 -15.98 20.00
C THR A 410 1.83 -16.53 18.66
N PHE A 411 2.32 -15.66 17.77
CA PHE A 411 2.88 -16.03 16.46
C PHE A 411 3.99 -17.10 16.53
N PRO A 412 5.01 -17.00 17.41
CA PRO A 412 6.07 -18.02 17.48
C PRO A 412 5.54 -19.38 17.94
N ALA A 413 4.54 -19.41 18.82
CA ALA A 413 3.89 -20.64 19.25
C ALA A 413 3.14 -21.31 18.08
N GLY A 414 2.43 -20.53 17.26
CA GLY A 414 1.78 -21.01 16.04
C GLY A 414 2.78 -21.57 15.03
N LEU A 415 3.92 -20.90 14.85
CA LEU A 415 5.01 -21.38 14.01
C LEU A 415 5.55 -22.72 14.51
N TRP A 416 5.75 -22.85 15.82
CA TRP A 416 6.22 -24.09 16.44
C TRP A 416 5.25 -25.27 16.21
N PHE A 417 3.93 -25.04 16.33
CA PHE A 417 2.93 -26.07 16.01
C PHE A 417 2.96 -26.49 14.52
N CYS A 418 3.20 -25.54 13.61
CA CYS A 418 3.36 -25.85 12.19
C CYS A 418 4.62 -26.67 11.91
N ILE A 419 5.72 -26.40 12.61
CA ILE A 419 6.97 -27.15 12.50
C ILE A 419 6.85 -28.55 13.12
N LYS A 420 6.13 -28.71 14.23
CA LYS A 420 5.97 -30.00 14.90
C LYS A 420 5.29 -31.04 13.99
N ASN A 421 4.26 -30.61 13.27
CA ASN A 421 3.47 -31.45 12.39
C ASN A 421 3.75 -31.06 10.94
N ILE A 422 4.85 -31.53 10.36
CA ILE A 422 5.30 -31.14 9.02
C ILE A 422 4.40 -31.75 7.93
N ASN A 423 3.86 -30.87 7.08
CA ASN A 423 3.23 -31.23 5.81
C ASN A 423 3.74 -30.32 4.68
N ASP A 424 3.51 -30.72 3.43
CA ASP A 424 4.02 -30.02 2.25
C ASP A 424 3.57 -28.54 2.22
N GLU A 425 2.33 -28.27 2.64
CA GLU A 425 1.79 -26.91 2.76
C GLU A 425 2.27 -26.14 4.00
N ARG A 426 2.66 -26.83 5.08
CA ARG A 426 3.12 -26.19 6.31
C ARG A 426 4.56 -25.71 6.18
N VAL A 427 5.35 -26.39 5.36
CA VAL A 427 6.69 -25.91 4.95
C VAL A 427 6.56 -24.56 4.23
N PHE A 428 5.57 -24.40 3.35
CA PHE A 428 5.33 -23.12 2.67
C PHE A 428 5.06 -21.99 3.67
N VAL A 429 4.17 -22.22 4.64
CA VAL A 429 3.81 -21.21 5.65
C VAL A 429 4.98 -20.87 6.58
N ALA A 430 5.79 -21.87 6.95
CA ALA A 430 6.97 -21.63 7.77
C ALA A 430 8.00 -20.74 7.04
N LEU A 431 8.25 -21.01 5.76
CA LEU A 431 9.15 -20.19 4.94
C LEU A 431 8.60 -18.78 4.70
N TYR A 432 7.28 -18.67 4.49
CA TYR A 432 6.60 -17.39 4.38
C TYR A 432 6.79 -16.57 5.68
N ALA A 433 6.55 -17.18 6.84
CA ALA A 433 6.69 -16.53 8.14
C ALA A 433 8.12 -16.01 8.37
N ILE A 434 9.13 -16.86 8.16
CA ILE A 434 10.54 -16.49 8.39
C ILE A 434 10.96 -15.36 7.44
N SER A 435 10.61 -15.47 6.16
CA SER A 435 10.96 -14.45 5.16
C SER A 435 10.28 -13.12 5.46
N ALA A 436 8.98 -13.14 5.78
CA ALA A 436 8.21 -11.94 6.06
C ALA A 436 8.68 -11.22 7.34
N VAL A 437 9.05 -11.96 8.39
CA VAL A 437 9.59 -11.36 9.63
C VAL A 437 10.91 -10.65 9.36
N TYR A 438 11.81 -11.25 8.57
CA TYR A 438 13.08 -10.62 8.20
C TYR A 438 12.85 -9.31 7.43
N PHE A 439 12.03 -9.35 6.38
CA PHE A 439 11.78 -8.17 5.55
C PHE A 439 11.03 -7.05 6.29
N ALA A 440 10.07 -7.40 7.14
CA ALA A 440 9.40 -6.43 7.99
C ALA A 440 10.36 -5.79 9.01
N GLY A 441 11.34 -6.55 9.52
CA GLY A 441 12.36 -6.02 10.43
C GLY A 441 13.29 -4.97 9.78
N VAL A 442 13.57 -5.14 8.48
CA VAL A 442 14.43 -4.21 7.72
C VAL A 442 13.69 -2.95 7.28
N MET A 443 12.39 -3.04 6.99
CA MET A 443 11.63 -1.95 6.37
C MET A 443 10.19 -1.86 6.87
N VAL A 444 9.79 -0.69 7.39
CA VAL A 444 8.44 -0.43 7.96
C VAL A 444 7.31 -0.73 6.98
N ARG A 445 7.42 -0.34 5.71
CA ARG A 445 6.36 -0.61 4.72
C ARG A 445 6.05 -2.10 4.53
N LEU A 446 7.04 -2.99 4.71
CA LEU A 446 6.87 -4.43 4.49
C LEU A 446 6.13 -5.14 5.62
N MET A 447 5.86 -4.44 6.74
CA MET A 447 5.02 -4.93 7.82
C MET A 447 3.60 -5.32 7.36
N LEU A 448 3.11 -4.68 6.30
CA LEU A 448 1.86 -5.03 5.65
C LEU A 448 1.85 -6.48 5.15
N THR A 449 2.97 -6.97 4.61
CA THR A 449 3.09 -8.34 4.08
C THR A 449 3.29 -9.39 5.16
N LEU A 450 3.74 -8.99 6.36
CA LEU A 450 3.88 -9.84 7.54
C LEU A 450 2.53 -10.08 8.23
N THR A 451 1.65 -9.09 8.20
CA THR A 451 0.39 -9.13 8.96
C THR A 451 -0.47 -10.37 8.67
N PRO A 452 -0.68 -10.81 7.40
CA PRO A 452 -1.51 -11.97 7.11
C PRO A 452 -0.97 -13.28 7.72
N VAL A 453 0.35 -13.54 7.63
CA VAL A 453 0.94 -14.77 8.20
C VAL A 453 0.89 -14.78 9.72
N VAL A 454 1.04 -13.61 10.35
CA VAL A 454 0.90 -13.46 11.81
C VAL A 454 -0.52 -13.80 12.25
N CYS A 455 -1.55 -13.28 11.56
CA CYS A 455 -2.95 -13.61 11.84
C CYS A 455 -3.22 -15.11 11.69
N MET A 456 -2.69 -15.74 10.64
CA MET A 456 -2.87 -17.18 10.39
C MET A 456 -2.24 -18.04 11.48
N LEU A 457 -0.97 -17.79 11.83
CA LEU A 457 -0.25 -18.60 12.82
C LEU A 457 -0.77 -18.36 14.24
N SER A 458 -1.09 -17.11 14.58
CA SER A 458 -1.75 -16.81 15.86
C SER A 458 -3.10 -17.52 15.95
N ALA A 459 -3.90 -17.53 14.87
CA ALA A 459 -5.16 -18.26 14.84
C ALA A 459 -4.99 -19.78 15.01
N VAL A 460 -3.95 -20.38 14.43
CA VAL A 460 -3.61 -21.79 14.67
C VAL A 460 -3.28 -22.02 16.14
N ALA A 461 -2.47 -21.16 16.76
CA ALA A 461 -2.11 -21.28 18.18
C ALA A 461 -3.34 -21.19 19.09
N PHE A 462 -4.19 -20.16 18.91
CA PHE A 462 -5.43 -20.02 19.67
C PHE A 462 -6.41 -21.16 19.41
N SER A 463 -6.55 -21.61 18.16
CA SER A 463 -7.41 -22.75 17.83
C SER A 463 -6.94 -24.04 18.50
N SER A 464 -5.63 -24.29 18.58
CA SER A 464 -5.10 -25.45 19.29
C SER A 464 -5.38 -25.36 20.80
N VAL A 465 -5.25 -24.18 21.41
CA VAL A 465 -5.62 -23.99 22.82
C VAL A 465 -7.12 -24.25 23.02
N PHE A 466 -7.99 -23.67 22.19
CA PHE A 466 -9.43 -23.93 22.28
C PHE A 466 -9.77 -25.41 22.07
N GLU A 467 -9.11 -26.11 21.15
CA GLU A 467 -9.34 -27.53 20.91
C GLU A 467 -9.02 -28.40 22.14
N HIS A 468 -7.96 -28.08 22.91
CA HIS A 468 -7.56 -28.85 24.08
C HIS A 468 -8.37 -28.51 25.34
N TYR A 469 -8.78 -27.24 25.52
CA TYR A 469 -9.40 -26.76 26.76
C TYR A 469 -10.92 -26.54 26.67
N LEU A 470 -11.48 -26.35 25.47
CA LEU A 470 -12.93 -26.16 25.27
C LEU A 470 -13.68 -27.47 24.99
N GLY A 471 -12.97 -28.54 24.60
CA GLY A 471 -13.59 -29.84 24.34
C GLY A 471 -14.09 -30.52 25.60
N ASP A 472 -15.41 -30.73 25.69
CA ASP A 472 -16.00 -31.67 26.66
C ASP A 472 -15.60 -33.11 26.30
N ASP A 473 -15.20 -33.87 27.31
CA ASP A 473 -14.84 -35.30 27.23
C ASP A 473 -16.02 -36.20 26.77
N THR A 474 -17.20 -35.65 26.48
CA THR A 474 -18.40 -36.37 26.02
C THR A 474 -18.27 -36.98 24.62
N LYS A 475 -17.37 -36.50 23.75
CA LYS A 475 -17.13 -37.14 22.44
C LYS A 475 -16.22 -38.36 22.48
N ARG A 476 -15.50 -38.61 23.59
CA ARG A 476 -14.61 -39.79 23.73
C ARG A 476 -15.32 -41.03 24.31
N GLN A 477 -16.58 -40.93 24.74
CA GLN A 477 -17.39 -42.03 25.28
C GLN A 477 -18.39 -42.63 24.28
N SER A 478 -18.01 -42.76 23.00
CA SER A 478 -18.68 -43.76 22.14
C SER A 478 -17.73 -44.95 22.03
N PRO A 479 -18.00 -46.09 22.70
CA PRO A 479 -17.26 -47.31 22.42
C PRO A 479 -17.48 -47.70 20.95
N PRO A 480 -16.53 -48.40 20.31
CA PRO A 480 -16.73 -48.91 18.96
C PRO A 480 -17.99 -49.77 18.94
N MET A 481 -18.85 -49.51 17.97
CA MET A 481 -20.04 -50.32 17.68
C MET A 481 -19.56 -51.75 17.41
N GLU A 482 -19.87 -52.67 18.33
CA GLU A 482 -19.71 -54.11 18.09
C GLU A 482 -20.55 -54.48 16.87
N ASP A 483 -19.90 -55.02 15.85
CA ASP A 483 -20.56 -55.68 14.71
C ASP A 483 -21.36 -56.88 15.24
N SER A 484 -22.67 -56.70 15.40
CA SER A 484 -23.61 -57.81 15.56
C SER A 484 -24.03 -58.31 14.17
N SER A 485 -23.39 -59.37 13.70
CA SER A 485 -23.92 -60.23 12.66
C SER A 485 -23.93 -61.67 13.16
N ASP A 486 -25.10 -62.10 13.65
CA ASP A 486 -25.45 -63.51 13.73
C ASP A 486 -25.68 -64.05 12.31
N GLU A 487 -24.92 -65.08 11.91
CA GLU A 487 -25.48 -66.36 11.41
C GLU A 487 -24.36 -67.40 11.18
N ASP A 488 -24.67 -68.61 11.62
CA ASP A 488 -24.20 -69.92 11.14
C ASP A 488 -22.83 -70.52 11.52
N ASP A 489 -22.91 -71.35 12.56
CA ASP A 489 -22.81 -72.82 12.47
C ASP A 489 -21.49 -73.51 12.92
N ARG A 490 -21.69 -74.45 13.87
CA ARG A 490 -20.89 -75.66 14.23
C ARG A 490 -19.86 -75.64 15.37
N LYS A 491 -20.26 -76.43 16.38
CA LYS A 491 -19.51 -77.50 17.08
C LYS A 491 -18.68 -77.14 18.31
N ASN A 492 -19.30 -77.52 19.44
CA ASN A 492 -18.79 -78.40 20.49
C ASN A 492 -17.69 -77.94 21.46
N ALA A 493 -18.13 -78.06 22.73
CA ALA A 493 -17.44 -78.71 23.85
C ALA A 493 -16.39 -77.91 24.61
N GLY A 494 -16.86 -77.34 25.72
CA GLY A 494 -16.43 -77.71 27.08
C GLY A 494 -14.93 -77.60 27.40
N ASN A 495 -14.60 -76.74 28.35
CA ASN A 495 -14.00 -77.19 29.60
C ASN A 495 -14.05 -76.11 30.69
N LEU A 496 -14.64 -76.52 31.80
CA LEU A 496 -14.67 -75.89 33.12
C LEU A 496 -13.34 -76.16 33.84
N TYR A 497 -12.83 -75.17 34.60
CA TYR A 497 -11.89 -75.20 35.74
C TYR A 497 -10.56 -75.98 35.63
N ASP A 498 -9.41 -75.32 35.89
CA ASP A 498 -8.76 -75.43 37.21
C ASP A 498 -7.49 -74.55 37.42
N LYS A 499 -7.37 -74.07 38.66
CA LYS A 499 -6.17 -73.81 39.49
C LYS A 499 -5.07 -72.82 39.06
N ALA A 500 -5.14 -71.66 39.74
CA ALA A 500 -4.21 -71.23 40.78
C ALA A 500 -2.69 -71.49 40.63
N GLY A 501 -1.95 -70.39 40.44
CA GLY A 501 -0.71 -70.14 41.18
C GLY A 501 0.59 -70.17 40.36
N LYS A 502 1.05 -68.99 39.92
CA LYS A 502 2.48 -68.60 39.95
C LYS A 502 2.70 -67.09 39.69
N VAL A 503 2.93 -66.40 40.79
CA VAL A 503 3.92 -65.32 41.05
C VAL A 503 4.33 -64.40 39.89
N ARG A 504 3.97 -63.12 40.07
CA ARG A 504 4.65 -61.86 39.69
C ARG A 504 5.75 -61.94 38.62
N LYS A 505 5.47 -61.33 37.48
CA LYS A 505 6.47 -60.58 36.70
C LYS A 505 5.92 -59.17 36.46
N HIS A 506 6.43 -58.22 37.23
CA HIS A 506 6.32 -56.79 36.94
C HIS A 506 6.98 -56.56 35.57
N VAL A 507 6.19 -56.27 34.55
CA VAL A 507 6.65 -55.55 33.36
C VAL A 507 5.76 -54.32 33.25
N SER A 508 6.43 -53.19 33.34
CA SER A 508 5.91 -51.84 33.22
C SER A 508 5.10 -51.65 31.94
N GLU A 509 3.81 -51.41 32.09
CA GLU A 509 3.03 -50.62 31.15
C GLU A 509 2.15 -49.69 31.97
N GLN A 510 2.83 -48.72 32.59
CA GLN A 510 2.23 -47.48 33.02
C GLN A 510 2.03 -46.66 31.75
N GLU A 511 1.01 -47.02 30.96
CA GLU A 511 0.43 -46.06 30.03
C GLU A 511 -0.12 -44.94 30.89
N LYS A 512 0.62 -43.83 30.92
CA LYS A 512 0.18 -42.57 31.52
C LYS A 512 -1.15 -42.20 30.86
N ALA A 513 -2.24 -42.48 31.56
CA ALA A 513 -3.43 -41.65 31.48
C ALA A 513 -2.93 -40.21 31.69
N GLU A 514 -2.95 -39.39 30.64
CA GLU A 514 -2.72 -37.97 30.78
C GLU A 514 -3.68 -37.45 31.84
N GLU A 515 -3.12 -36.93 32.92
CA GLU A 515 -3.82 -36.25 34.00
C GLU A 515 -4.73 -35.19 33.38
N GLY A 516 -6.03 -35.48 33.33
CA GLY A 516 -7.02 -34.50 32.90
C GLY A 516 -6.94 -33.30 33.84
N LEU A 517 -6.46 -32.16 33.33
CA LEU A 517 -6.51 -30.90 34.06
C LEU A 517 -7.94 -30.69 34.58
N GLY A 518 -8.07 -30.37 35.87
CA GLY A 518 -9.38 -30.20 36.51
C GLY A 518 -10.26 -29.23 35.71
N PRO A 519 -11.60 -29.43 35.68
CA PRO A 519 -12.53 -28.62 34.88
C PRO A 519 -12.42 -27.11 35.18
N ASN A 520 -12.02 -26.75 36.40
CA ASN A 520 -11.74 -25.38 36.79
C ASN A 520 -10.58 -24.75 36.01
N ILE A 521 -9.51 -25.51 35.73
CA ILE A 521 -8.36 -25.00 34.96
C ILE A 521 -8.75 -24.82 33.49
N LYS A 522 -9.51 -25.76 32.91
CA LYS A 522 -10.05 -25.65 31.54
C LYS A 522 -10.92 -24.37 31.40
N SER A 523 -11.78 -24.11 32.37
CA SER A 523 -12.61 -22.89 32.43
C SER A 523 -11.78 -21.60 32.61
N ILE A 524 -10.78 -21.60 33.50
CA ILE A 524 -9.91 -20.44 33.70
C ILE A 524 -9.11 -20.12 32.43
N VAL A 525 -8.54 -21.13 31.76
CA VAL A 525 -7.75 -20.94 30.53
C VAL A 525 -8.64 -20.41 29.40
N THR A 526 -9.83 -20.95 29.22
CA THR A 526 -10.78 -20.47 28.18
C THR A 526 -11.21 -19.02 28.45
N MET A 527 -11.52 -18.66 29.70
CA MET A 527 -11.82 -17.28 30.08
C MET A 527 -10.64 -16.33 29.87
N LEU A 528 -9.42 -16.75 30.21
CA LEU A 528 -8.21 -15.97 29.99
C LEU A 528 -7.99 -15.70 28.49
N MET A 529 -8.13 -16.72 27.64
CA MET A 529 -8.00 -16.55 26.19
C MET A 529 -9.07 -15.60 25.64
N LEU A 530 -10.33 -15.72 26.10
CA LEU A 530 -11.40 -14.81 25.68
C LEU A 530 -11.12 -13.36 26.11
N MET A 531 -10.61 -13.15 27.33
CA MET A 531 -10.21 -11.82 27.81
C MET A 531 -9.10 -11.22 26.94
N LEU A 532 -8.11 -12.00 26.52
CA LEU A 532 -7.06 -11.54 25.61
C LEU A 532 -7.63 -11.13 24.24
N LEU A 533 -8.58 -11.90 23.69
CA LEU A 533 -9.26 -11.55 22.43
C LEU A 533 -10.06 -10.24 22.56
N MET A 534 -10.71 -10.01 23.70
CA MET A 534 -11.42 -8.76 23.97
C MET A 534 -10.47 -7.56 24.06
N MET A 535 -9.34 -7.71 24.78
CA MET A 535 -8.30 -6.69 24.85
C MET A 535 -7.73 -6.36 23.46
N PHE A 536 -7.52 -7.39 22.63
CA PHE A 536 -7.11 -7.21 21.23
C PHE A 536 -8.10 -6.37 20.43
N ALA A 537 -9.40 -6.67 20.51
CA ALA A 537 -10.42 -5.90 19.78
C ALA A 537 -10.46 -4.42 20.22
N VAL A 538 -10.34 -4.15 21.52
CA VAL A 538 -10.29 -2.79 22.07
C VAL A 538 -9.04 -2.05 21.60
N HIS A 539 -7.86 -2.69 21.68
CA HIS A 539 -6.60 -2.13 21.20
C HIS A 539 -6.67 -1.79 19.71
N CYS A 540 -7.16 -2.72 18.88
CA CYS A 540 -7.28 -2.52 17.44
C CYS A 540 -8.18 -1.32 17.09
N THR A 541 -9.31 -1.20 17.79
CA THR A 541 -10.25 -0.08 17.60
C THR A 541 -9.62 1.24 18.03
N TRP A 542 -8.93 1.27 19.18
CA TRP A 542 -8.26 2.46 19.69
C TRP A 542 -7.14 2.94 18.77
N VAL A 543 -6.27 2.04 18.29
CA VAL A 543 -5.18 2.37 17.36
C VAL A 543 -5.74 2.91 16.04
N THR A 544 -6.75 2.23 15.49
CA THR A 544 -7.39 2.65 14.24
C THR A 544 -8.05 4.03 14.38
N SER A 545 -8.73 4.26 15.50
CA SER A 545 -9.37 5.53 15.82
C SER A 545 -8.37 6.67 16.02
N ASN A 546 -7.22 6.45 16.64
CA ASN A 546 -6.38 7.56 17.11
C ASN A 546 -5.12 7.80 16.27
N ALA A 547 -4.58 6.75 15.65
CA ALA A 547 -3.33 6.86 14.89
C ALA A 547 -3.54 6.86 13.37
N TYR A 548 -4.32 5.92 12.83
CA TYR A 548 -4.39 5.71 11.38
C TYR A 548 -5.54 6.44 10.67
N SER A 549 -6.52 6.98 11.39
CA SER A 549 -7.68 7.68 10.80
C SER A 549 -7.52 9.20 10.72
N SER A 550 -6.31 9.67 10.43
CA SER A 550 -5.99 11.10 10.25
C SER A 550 -5.67 11.42 8.79
N PRO A 551 -6.43 12.31 8.11
CA PRO A 551 -6.15 12.73 6.75
C PRO A 551 -4.92 13.64 6.70
N SER A 552 -4.12 13.50 5.64
CA SER A 552 -2.94 14.35 5.41
C SER A 552 -3.27 15.69 4.71
N VAL A 553 -4.46 15.78 4.09
CA VAL A 553 -4.90 16.98 3.34
C VAL A 553 -5.41 18.07 4.28
N VAL A 554 -6.10 17.66 5.34
CA VAL A 554 -6.80 18.52 6.26
C VAL A 554 -6.20 18.33 7.63
N LEU A 555 -5.63 19.39 8.21
CA LEU A 555 -5.01 19.30 9.52
C LEU A 555 -6.05 19.63 10.60
N ALA A 556 -6.16 18.78 11.61
CA ALA A 556 -7.04 19.02 12.75
C ALA A 556 -6.21 19.55 13.93
N SER A 557 -6.58 20.73 14.43
CA SER A 557 -6.09 21.25 15.71
C SER A 557 -7.20 21.18 16.75
N TYR A 558 -6.87 20.80 17.97
CA TYR A 558 -7.81 20.72 19.09
C TYR A 558 -7.51 21.84 20.08
N ASN A 559 -8.51 22.66 20.37
CA ASN A 559 -8.41 23.69 21.41
C ASN A 559 -8.51 23.06 22.80
N HIS A 560 -8.08 23.78 23.83
CA HIS A 560 -8.17 23.34 25.22
C HIS A 560 -9.61 22.99 25.66
N ASP A 561 -10.61 23.65 25.05
CA ASP A 561 -12.03 23.41 25.34
C ASP A 561 -12.59 22.14 24.66
N GLY A 562 -11.76 21.41 23.91
CA GLY A 562 -12.16 20.24 23.13
C GLY A 562 -12.82 20.56 21.79
N SER A 563 -12.99 21.85 21.45
CA SER A 563 -13.44 22.28 20.12
C SER A 563 -12.35 21.98 19.08
N ARG A 564 -12.80 21.52 17.90
CA ARG A 564 -11.93 21.09 16.81
C ARG A 564 -11.90 22.15 15.73
N ASN A 565 -10.73 22.72 15.50
CA ASN A 565 -10.48 23.64 14.40
C ASN A 565 -9.81 22.87 13.26
N ILE A 566 -10.34 23.06 12.06
CA ILE A 566 -9.88 22.40 10.86
C ILE A 566 -9.09 23.41 10.02
N LEU A 567 -7.81 23.13 9.79
CA LEU A 567 -6.93 23.94 8.94
C LEU A 567 -6.88 23.29 7.55
N ASP A 568 -7.25 24.07 6.55
CA ASP A 568 -7.43 23.59 5.17
C ASP A 568 -6.65 24.42 4.14
N ASP A 569 -5.49 24.91 4.56
CA ASP A 569 -4.61 25.76 3.77
C ASP A 569 -4.14 25.10 2.46
N PHE A 570 -3.99 23.77 2.46
CA PHE A 570 -3.59 23.02 1.26
C PHE A 570 -4.63 23.14 0.16
N ARG A 571 -5.90 22.85 0.46
CA ARG A 571 -6.97 22.93 -0.55
C ARG A 571 -7.19 24.37 -0.98
N GLU A 572 -7.14 25.33 -0.06
CA GLU A 572 -7.23 26.76 -0.37
C GLU A 572 -6.17 27.17 -1.43
N ALA A 573 -4.90 26.87 -1.16
CA ALA A 573 -3.80 27.25 -2.03
C ALA A 573 -3.85 26.52 -3.40
N TYR A 574 -4.15 25.22 -3.40
CA TYR A 574 -4.29 24.47 -4.65
C TYR A 574 -5.50 24.94 -5.47
N TYR A 575 -6.59 25.36 -4.82
CA TYR A 575 -7.76 25.88 -5.51
C TYR A 575 -7.52 27.27 -6.10
N TRP A 576 -6.81 28.14 -5.37
CA TRP A 576 -6.32 29.42 -5.92
C TRP A 576 -5.45 29.17 -7.16
N LEU A 577 -4.53 28.22 -7.10
CA LEU A 577 -3.67 27.88 -8.22
C LEU A 577 -4.49 27.37 -9.42
N ARG A 578 -5.56 26.63 -9.17
CA ARG A 578 -6.47 26.12 -10.21
C ARG A 578 -7.29 27.19 -10.91
N GLN A 579 -7.77 28.21 -10.18
CA GLN A 579 -8.71 29.20 -10.72
C GLN A 579 -8.06 30.51 -11.16
N ASN A 580 -6.91 30.87 -10.59
CA ASN A 580 -6.32 32.21 -10.75
C ASN A 580 -5.04 32.21 -11.61
N THR A 581 -4.60 31.06 -12.10
CA THR A 581 -3.42 30.95 -12.98
C THR A 581 -3.81 30.47 -14.37
N ASP A 582 -2.93 30.69 -15.35
CA ASP A 582 -3.09 30.18 -16.71
C ASP A 582 -3.13 28.64 -16.72
N GLU A 583 -3.87 28.04 -17.65
CA GLU A 583 -4.03 26.57 -17.74
C GLU A 583 -2.69 25.87 -18.01
N HIS A 584 -1.78 26.54 -18.72
CA HIS A 584 -0.45 26.04 -19.04
C HIS A 584 0.64 26.51 -18.07
N ALA A 585 0.27 27.10 -16.93
CA ALA A 585 1.24 27.53 -15.92
C ALA A 585 2.01 26.33 -15.34
N ARG A 586 3.34 26.50 -15.22
CA ARG A 586 4.23 25.46 -14.66
C ARG A 586 4.61 25.77 -13.23
N VAL A 587 4.43 24.78 -12.37
CA VAL A 587 4.62 24.89 -10.93
C VAL A 587 5.81 24.04 -10.52
N MET A 588 6.81 24.69 -9.92
CA MET A 588 7.96 24.02 -9.30
C MET A 588 7.68 23.83 -7.80
N SER A 589 7.77 22.59 -7.35
CA SER A 589 7.64 22.19 -5.94
C SER A 589 8.60 21.04 -5.65
N TRP A 590 8.73 20.66 -4.37
CA TRP A 590 9.37 19.40 -4.02
C TRP A 590 8.55 18.20 -4.52
N TRP A 591 9.21 17.05 -4.68
CA TRP A 591 8.64 15.87 -5.34
C TRP A 591 7.44 15.27 -4.59
N ASP A 592 7.41 15.35 -3.25
CA ASP A 592 6.32 14.85 -2.40
C ASP A 592 4.93 15.35 -2.84
N TYR A 593 4.85 16.58 -3.33
CA TYR A 593 3.60 17.28 -3.59
C TYR A 593 3.13 17.18 -5.06
N GLY A 594 3.93 16.58 -5.94
CA GLY A 594 3.66 16.57 -7.38
C GLY A 594 2.29 16.00 -7.74
N TYR A 595 1.93 14.85 -7.17
CA TYR A 595 0.62 14.23 -7.39
C TYR A 595 -0.55 15.06 -6.86
N GLN A 596 -0.37 15.72 -5.71
CA GLN A 596 -1.43 16.58 -5.14
C GLN A 596 -1.65 17.83 -6.00
N ILE A 597 -0.59 18.46 -6.50
CA ILE A 597 -0.70 19.62 -7.39
C ILE A 597 -1.38 19.21 -8.71
N ALA A 598 -0.94 18.11 -9.33
CA ALA A 598 -1.55 17.61 -10.57
C ALA A 598 -3.01 17.16 -10.36
N GLY A 599 -3.35 16.61 -9.19
CA GLY A 599 -4.68 16.12 -8.86
C GLY A 599 -5.67 17.22 -8.46
N MET A 600 -5.30 18.10 -7.52
CA MET A 600 -6.17 19.14 -6.97
C MET A 600 -6.09 20.44 -7.77
N ALA A 601 -4.88 20.97 -7.98
CA ALA A 601 -4.65 22.25 -8.66
C ALA A 601 -4.79 22.12 -10.18
N ASN A 602 -4.62 20.91 -10.73
CA ASN A 602 -4.70 20.63 -12.16
C ASN A 602 -3.79 21.57 -12.96
N ARG A 603 -2.50 21.60 -12.59
CA ARG A 603 -1.43 22.37 -13.25
C ARG A 603 -0.21 21.51 -13.53
N THR A 604 0.61 21.99 -14.45
CA THR A 604 1.79 21.27 -14.92
C THR A 604 2.89 21.27 -13.86
N THR A 605 3.37 20.09 -13.48
CA THR A 605 4.47 19.92 -12.50
C THR A 605 5.78 19.54 -13.18
N LEU A 606 6.89 20.06 -12.63
CA LEU A 606 8.23 19.74 -13.14
C LEU A 606 8.74 18.38 -12.63
N VAL A 607 8.47 18.10 -11.37
CA VAL A 607 8.88 16.88 -10.67
C VAL A 607 7.65 16.29 -10.00
N ASP A 608 7.64 14.98 -9.91
CA ASP A 608 6.49 14.22 -9.40
C ASP A 608 6.90 13.20 -8.35
N ASN A 609 5.92 12.61 -7.66
CA ASN A 609 6.19 11.69 -6.56
C ASN A 609 6.87 10.38 -7.01
N ASN A 610 6.65 9.97 -8.28
CA ASN A 610 7.37 8.84 -8.86
C ASN A 610 8.79 9.23 -9.28
N THR A 611 9.78 8.89 -8.46
CA THR A 611 11.19 9.28 -8.63
C THR A 611 11.96 8.47 -9.68
N TRP A 612 11.51 8.49 -10.95
CA TRP A 612 12.15 7.73 -12.03
C TRP A 612 13.37 8.42 -12.65
N ASN A 613 13.49 9.76 -12.54
CA ASN A 613 14.63 10.53 -13.03
C ASN A 613 15.25 11.38 -11.92
N ASN A 614 16.33 10.87 -11.33
CA ASN A 614 17.00 11.48 -10.19
C ASN A 614 17.69 12.80 -10.53
N SER A 615 18.29 12.92 -11.72
CA SER A 615 19.01 14.13 -12.13
C SER A 615 18.06 15.33 -12.26
N HIS A 616 16.82 15.10 -12.70
CA HIS A 616 15.81 16.18 -12.78
C HIS A 616 15.32 16.62 -11.38
N ILE A 617 15.19 15.69 -10.44
CA ILE A 617 14.92 16.02 -9.02
C ILE A 617 16.11 16.80 -8.43
N ALA A 618 17.34 16.41 -8.75
CA ALA A 618 18.54 17.10 -8.32
C ALA A 618 18.63 18.54 -8.86
N LEU A 619 18.15 18.80 -10.09
CA LEU A 619 18.03 20.16 -10.62
C LEU A 619 17.06 21.03 -9.81
N VAL A 620 15.90 20.49 -9.43
CA VAL A 620 14.95 21.21 -8.54
C VAL A 620 15.55 21.40 -7.15
N GLY A 621 16.19 20.37 -6.59
CA GLY A 621 16.90 20.47 -5.31
C GLY A 621 17.99 21.54 -5.35
N LYS A 622 18.73 21.64 -6.46
CA LYS A 622 19.75 22.66 -6.71
C LYS A 622 19.14 24.05 -6.79
N ALA A 623 18.03 24.23 -7.52
CA ALA A 623 17.33 25.51 -7.58
C ALA A 623 16.83 25.95 -6.19
N MET A 624 16.31 25.02 -5.38
CA MET A 624 15.80 25.32 -4.03
C MET A 624 16.90 25.64 -3.02
N SER A 625 18.10 25.06 -3.18
CA SER A 625 19.22 25.20 -2.23
C SER A 625 20.28 26.23 -2.62
N SER A 626 20.20 26.81 -3.82
CA SER A 626 21.13 27.84 -4.30
C SER A 626 20.73 29.27 -3.91
N ASN A 627 21.60 30.24 -4.20
CA ASN A 627 21.23 31.66 -4.12
C ASN A 627 20.19 32.04 -5.19
N GLU A 628 19.58 33.22 -5.05
CA GLU A 628 18.48 33.64 -5.93
C GLU A 628 18.89 33.78 -7.41
N THR A 629 20.13 34.17 -7.70
CA THR A 629 20.62 34.36 -9.08
C THR A 629 20.77 33.03 -9.81
N ALA A 630 21.50 32.07 -9.22
CA ALA A 630 21.70 30.75 -9.82
C ALA A 630 20.39 29.97 -9.92
N ALA A 631 19.54 30.08 -8.89
CA ALA A 631 18.22 29.46 -8.93
C ALA A 631 17.32 30.07 -10.02
N TYR A 632 17.39 31.39 -10.25
CA TYR A 632 16.63 32.05 -11.30
C TYR A 632 17.04 31.59 -12.70
N GLU A 633 18.33 31.36 -12.94
CA GLU A 633 18.82 30.79 -14.20
C GLU A 633 18.25 29.39 -14.45
N ILE A 634 18.22 28.53 -13.42
CA ILE A 634 17.64 27.17 -13.51
C ILE A 634 16.12 27.24 -13.70
N MET A 635 15.42 28.09 -12.95
CA MET A 635 13.98 28.28 -13.10
C MET A 635 13.63 28.78 -14.51
N LYS A 636 14.48 29.59 -15.12
CA LYS A 636 14.31 30.07 -16.50
C LYS A 636 14.59 29.02 -17.55
N SER A 637 15.63 28.19 -17.38
CA SER A 637 15.90 27.12 -18.34
C SER A 637 14.82 26.04 -18.36
N LEU A 638 14.06 25.91 -17.26
CA LEU A 638 12.94 24.99 -17.11
C LEU A 638 11.56 25.65 -17.30
N ASP A 639 11.50 26.90 -17.79
CA ASP A 639 10.25 27.68 -18.00
C ASP A 639 9.28 27.68 -16.79
N VAL A 640 9.81 27.83 -15.57
CA VAL A 640 8.99 27.88 -14.35
C VAL A 640 8.26 29.22 -14.23
N ASP A 641 6.95 29.16 -14.01
CA ASP A 641 6.10 30.34 -13.78
C ASP A 641 5.85 30.59 -12.28
N TYR A 642 5.58 29.51 -11.54
CA TYR A 642 5.25 29.56 -10.11
C TYR A 642 6.12 28.60 -9.31
N VAL A 643 6.43 28.98 -8.07
CA VAL A 643 7.14 28.16 -7.08
C VAL A 643 6.24 28.00 -5.87
N LEU A 644 5.95 26.75 -5.50
CA LEU A 644 5.15 26.42 -4.32
C LEU A 644 6.06 25.85 -3.25
N ILE A 645 5.97 26.41 -2.04
CA ILE A 645 6.66 25.91 -0.86
C ILE A 645 5.69 25.78 0.32
N ILE A 646 5.98 24.85 1.21
CA ILE A 646 5.23 24.63 2.45
C ILE A 646 6.06 25.10 3.65
N PHE A 647 5.46 25.98 4.44
CA PHE A 647 6.06 26.63 5.58
C PHE A 647 5.21 26.41 6.84
N GLY A 648 5.72 25.60 7.77
CA GLY A 648 4.98 25.20 8.97
C GLY A 648 5.20 26.10 10.19
N GLY A 649 5.96 27.20 10.07
CA GLY A 649 6.52 27.93 11.21
C GLY A 649 5.50 28.68 12.07
N VAL A 650 4.35 29.07 11.52
CA VAL A 650 3.27 29.76 12.26
C VAL A 650 2.52 28.80 13.18
N ILE A 651 2.12 27.65 12.67
CA ILE A 651 1.25 26.71 13.38
C ILE A 651 2.01 25.61 14.13
N GLY A 652 3.28 25.38 13.79
CA GLY A 652 4.04 24.26 14.34
C GLY A 652 3.95 22.97 13.52
N TYR A 653 3.76 23.06 12.19
CA TYR A 653 3.69 21.87 11.33
C TYR A 653 5.09 21.30 11.06
N SER A 654 5.33 20.07 11.52
CA SER A 654 6.65 19.42 11.43
C SER A 654 7.05 19.02 10.02
N GLY A 655 6.09 18.74 9.13
CA GLY A 655 6.33 18.24 7.77
C GLY A 655 6.65 19.32 6.73
N ASP A 656 7.26 20.44 7.14
CA ASP A 656 7.53 21.56 6.24
C ASP A 656 8.81 21.39 5.40
N ASP A 657 8.98 22.24 4.39
CA ASP A 657 10.10 22.11 3.45
C ASP A 657 11.45 22.49 4.06
N ILE A 658 11.47 23.17 5.21
CA ILE A 658 12.71 23.51 5.92
C ILE A 658 13.26 22.28 6.65
N ASN A 659 12.42 21.46 7.27
CA ASN A 659 12.86 20.19 7.85
C ASN A 659 13.30 19.18 6.78
N LYS A 660 12.73 19.26 5.58
CA LYS A 660 13.14 18.44 4.42
C LYS A 660 14.30 19.02 3.61
N PHE A 661 14.70 20.25 3.88
CA PHE A 661 15.71 20.99 3.12
C PHE A 661 17.03 20.24 2.96
N LEU A 662 17.49 19.57 4.03
CA LEU A 662 18.77 18.84 4.01
C LEU A 662 18.76 17.67 3.02
N TRP A 663 17.59 17.06 2.76
CA TRP A 663 17.46 16.04 1.72
C TRP A 663 17.57 16.65 0.32
N MET A 664 17.04 17.86 0.11
CA MET A 664 17.20 18.59 -1.15
C MET A 664 18.68 18.85 -1.45
N VAL A 665 19.44 19.25 -0.42
CA VAL A 665 20.89 19.48 -0.50
C VAL A 665 21.63 18.19 -0.84
N ARG A 666 21.38 17.08 -0.13
CA ARG A 666 22.04 15.79 -0.38
C ARG A 666 21.78 15.23 -1.78
N ILE A 667 20.54 15.33 -2.26
CA ILE A 667 20.17 14.86 -3.59
C ILE A 667 20.85 15.73 -4.66
N ALA A 668 20.90 17.05 -4.45
CA ALA A 668 21.58 17.96 -5.36
C ALA A 668 23.11 17.77 -5.35
N GLU A 669 23.72 17.54 -4.18
CA GLU A 669 25.16 17.27 -4.04
C GLU A 669 25.57 15.97 -4.72
N GLY A 670 24.72 14.93 -4.69
CA GLY A 670 24.99 13.64 -5.34
C GLY A 670 25.26 13.76 -6.84
N GLU A 671 24.50 14.62 -7.54
CA GLU A 671 24.66 14.85 -8.99
C GLU A 671 25.55 16.06 -9.31
N HIS A 672 25.59 17.07 -8.43
CA HIS A 672 26.30 18.34 -8.63
C HIS A 672 27.23 18.70 -7.44
N PRO A 673 28.26 17.88 -7.15
CA PRO A 673 29.10 18.05 -5.95
C PRO A 673 30.03 19.29 -5.99
N ARG A 674 30.19 19.92 -7.16
CA ARG A 674 31.01 21.13 -7.31
C ARG A 674 30.28 22.40 -6.89
N ASP A 675 28.95 22.39 -6.99
CA ASP A 675 28.12 23.59 -6.83
C ASP A 675 27.48 23.66 -5.45
N ILE A 676 27.08 22.51 -4.90
CA ILE A 676 26.42 22.40 -3.59
C ILE A 676 27.22 21.43 -2.72
N ARG A 677 27.40 21.80 -1.46
CA ARG A 677 28.04 20.98 -0.42
C ARG A 677 27.22 21.03 0.86
N GLU A 678 26.89 19.86 1.43
CA GLU A 678 26.10 19.79 2.67
C GLU A 678 26.76 20.57 3.82
N SER A 679 28.09 20.52 3.92
CA SER A 679 28.87 21.20 4.97
C SER A 679 28.63 22.71 5.04
N ASP A 680 28.32 23.35 3.92
CA ASP A 680 28.23 24.81 3.83
C ASP A 680 26.96 25.36 4.48
N TYR A 681 25.95 24.51 4.73
CA TYR A 681 24.69 24.91 5.39
C TYR A 681 24.73 24.75 6.91
N PHE A 682 25.75 24.10 7.46
CA PHE A 682 25.94 23.95 8.90
C PHE A 682 26.73 25.13 9.50
N THR A 683 26.55 25.35 10.79
CA THR A 683 27.42 26.26 11.55
C THR A 683 28.84 25.69 11.65
N PRO A 684 29.85 26.50 12.02
CA PRO A 684 31.21 25.97 12.29
C PRO A 684 31.27 24.88 13.37
N GLN A 685 30.22 24.76 14.19
CA GLN A 685 30.06 23.72 15.22
C GLN A 685 29.40 22.43 14.68
N GLY A 686 28.93 22.44 13.43
CA GLY A 686 28.23 21.31 12.81
C GLY A 686 26.71 21.27 13.09
N GLU A 687 26.12 22.36 13.59
CA GLU A 687 24.69 22.42 13.90
C GLU A 687 23.89 23.02 12.73
N PHE A 688 22.67 22.54 12.49
CA PHE A 688 21.74 23.15 11.53
C PHE A 688 20.83 24.14 12.26
N ARG A 689 21.01 25.44 12.02
CA ARG A 689 20.32 26.51 12.75
C ARG A 689 19.79 27.59 11.81
N VAL A 690 18.60 28.10 12.10
CA VAL A 690 17.88 29.14 11.33
C VAL A 690 18.00 30.54 11.93
N ASP A 691 18.63 30.64 13.09
CA ASP A 691 18.84 31.88 13.82
C ASP A 691 20.06 32.66 13.32
N LYS A 692 20.45 33.72 14.05
CA LYS A 692 21.60 34.57 13.67
C LYS A 692 22.93 33.82 13.59
N ALA A 693 23.04 32.68 14.27
CA ALA A 693 24.25 31.84 14.23
C ALA A 693 24.23 30.84 13.07
N GLY A 694 23.12 30.73 12.34
CA GLY A 694 23.01 29.91 11.13
C GLY A 694 24.05 30.29 10.08
N SER A 695 24.37 29.35 9.18
CA SER A 695 25.33 29.60 8.11
C SER A 695 24.86 30.75 7.20
N PRO A 696 25.74 31.69 6.81
CA PRO A 696 25.40 32.75 5.87
C PRO A 696 24.95 32.18 4.50
N THR A 697 25.38 30.98 4.14
CA THR A 697 24.93 30.27 2.94
C THR A 697 23.46 29.87 3.07
N LEU A 698 23.06 29.34 4.23
CA LEU A 698 21.66 28.99 4.52
C LEU A 698 20.77 30.24 4.56
N LEU A 699 21.19 31.31 5.25
CA LEU A 699 20.44 32.56 5.37
C LEU A 699 20.22 33.28 4.03
N ASN A 700 21.08 33.02 3.03
CA ASN A 700 20.97 33.58 1.68
C ASN A 700 20.41 32.59 0.63
N CYS A 701 20.11 31.36 1.05
CA CYS A 701 19.51 30.33 0.22
C CYS A 701 18.10 30.75 -0.26
N LEU A 702 17.72 30.35 -1.47
CA LEU A 702 16.39 30.61 -2.03
C LEU A 702 15.28 30.07 -1.12
N MET A 703 15.38 28.82 -0.66
CA MET A 703 14.37 28.21 0.21
C MET A 703 14.17 29.04 1.49
N TYR A 704 15.25 29.41 2.18
CA TYR A 704 15.16 30.25 3.39
C TYR A 704 14.48 31.60 3.09
N LYS A 705 14.89 32.26 2.00
CA LYS A 705 14.32 33.55 1.59
C LYS A 705 12.85 33.47 1.23
N MET A 706 12.41 32.38 0.58
CA MET A 706 11.01 32.16 0.22
C MET A 706 10.17 31.79 1.44
N SER A 707 10.63 30.90 2.33
CA SER A 707 9.85 30.49 3.50
C SER A 707 9.66 31.63 4.50
N TYR A 708 10.70 32.43 4.75
CA TYR A 708 10.70 33.48 5.77
C TYR A 708 10.43 34.90 5.27
N TYR A 709 10.04 35.08 4.00
CA TYR A 709 9.70 36.40 3.46
C TYR A 709 8.60 37.08 4.29
N ARG A 710 8.86 38.30 4.79
CA ARG A 710 7.99 39.10 5.69
C ARG A 710 7.65 38.46 7.04
N PHE A 711 8.23 37.31 7.37
CA PHE A 711 7.95 36.65 8.65
C PHE A 711 8.62 37.34 9.83
N GLY A 712 9.71 38.09 9.61
CA GLY A 712 10.39 38.85 10.66
C GLY A 712 9.54 39.93 11.35
N GLU A 713 8.47 40.38 10.70
CA GLU A 713 7.51 41.38 11.22
C GLU A 713 6.31 40.71 11.93
N MET A 714 6.12 39.41 11.76
CA MET A 714 5.00 38.67 12.30
C MET A 714 5.22 38.36 13.78
N GLN A 715 4.29 38.79 14.63
CA GLN A 715 4.29 38.50 16.06
C GLN A 715 2.98 37.81 16.44
N LEU A 716 3.07 36.54 16.84
CA LEU A 716 1.91 35.70 17.18
C LEU A 716 1.43 35.99 18.61
N ASP A 717 2.33 35.84 19.59
CA ASP A 717 2.03 36.13 21.00
C ASP A 717 2.72 37.42 21.44
N PHE A 718 2.07 38.17 22.33
CA PHE A 718 2.65 39.36 22.95
C PHE A 718 3.96 39.05 23.72
N ARG A 719 4.12 37.80 24.19
CA ARG A 719 5.29 37.34 24.94
C ARG A 719 6.41 36.77 24.06
N THR A 720 6.13 36.37 22.82
CA THR A 720 7.15 35.86 21.89
C THR A 720 7.78 37.00 21.10
N PRO A 721 9.10 36.94 20.82
CA PRO A 721 9.74 37.89 19.92
C PRO A 721 9.08 37.89 18.53
N PRO A 722 9.15 39.01 17.79
CA PRO A 722 8.71 39.04 16.39
C PRO A 722 9.64 38.17 15.52
N GLY A 723 9.06 37.40 14.60
CA GLY A 723 9.80 36.45 13.77
C GLY A 723 10.26 35.19 14.52
N PHE A 724 9.40 34.65 15.37
CA PHE A 724 9.66 33.40 16.10
C PHE A 724 9.06 32.20 15.37
N ASP A 725 9.89 31.18 15.12
CA ASP A 725 9.48 29.95 14.45
C ASP A 725 9.09 28.87 15.48
N ARG A 726 7.82 28.44 15.47
CA ARG A 726 7.31 27.46 16.44
C ARG A 726 7.81 26.04 16.21
N THR A 727 8.18 25.69 14.99
CA THR A 727 8.64 24.33 14.68
C THR A 727 10.09 24.12 15.11
N ARG A 728 10.95 25.11 14.86
CA ARG A 728 12.37 25.10 15.23
C ARG A 728 12.64 25.70 16.61
N ASN A 729 11.63 26.32 17.23
CA ASN A 729 11.73 27.03 18.51
C ASN A 729 12.88 28.05 18.55
N ALA A 730 13.03 28.83 17.47
CA ALA A 730 14.14 29.75 17.29
C ALA A 730 13.68 31.10 16.69
N GLU A 731 14.34 32.18 17.10
CA GLU A 731 14.19 33.49 16.46
C GLU A 731 15.01 33.52 15.16
N ILE A 732 14.40 34.01 14.08
CA ILE A 732 15.02 34.02 12.75
C ILE A 732 16.20 34.98 12.68
N GLY A 733 17.26 34.54 12.01
CA GLY A 733 18.48 35.33 11.85
C GLY A 733 18.31 36.58 10.99
N ASN A 734 17.71 36.42 9.81
CA ASN A 734 17.49 37.51 8.86
C ASN A 734 16.01 37.91 8.79
N LYS A 735 15.66 39.06 9.39
CA LYS A 735 14.27 39.55 9.45
C LYS A 735 13.83 40.28 8.16
N ASP A 736 14.76 40.98 7.52
CA ASP A 736 14.46 41.87 6.39
C ASP A 736 14.89 41.24 5.05
N ILE A 737 14.08 40.31 4.55
CA ILE A 737 14.36 39.60 3.30
C ILE A 737 13.70 40.33 2.12
N LYS A 738 14.49 40.60 1.07
CA LYS A 738 14.00 41.12 -0.21
C LYS A 738 14.26 40.14 -1.34
N LEU A 739 13.23 39.88 -2.14
CA LEU A 739 13.28 39.07 -3.36
C LEU A 739 13.43 40.00 -4.58
N LYS A 740 14.40 39.72 -5.43
CA LYS A 740 14.70 40.48 -6.65
C LYS A 740 13.90 39.93 -7.84
N HIS A 741 14.03 38.63 -8.09
CA HIS A 741 13.51 37.90 -9.24
C HIS A 741 12.19 37.17 -8.96
N LEU A 742 11.77 37.09 -7.69
CA LEU A 742 10.48 36.54 -7.27
C LEU A 742 9.55 37.62 -6.72
N GLU A 743 8.24 37.37 -6.80
CA GLU A 743 7.20 38.10 -6.08
C GLU A 743 6.23 37.12 -5.40
N GLU A 744 5.74 37.48 -4.22
CA GLU A 744 4.71 36.72 -3.52
C GLU A 744 3.38 36.86 -4.28
N ALA A 745 2.80 35.73 -4.69
CA ALA A 745 1.56 35.69 -5.45
C ALA A 745 0.37 35.32 -4.57
N PHE A 746 0.56 34.35 -3.66
CA PHE A 746 -0.44 33.91 -2.70
C PHE A 746 0.23 33.33 -1.45
N THR A 747 -0.36 33.56 -0.28
CA THR A 747 0.00 32.92 0.99
C THR A 747 -1.31 32.57 1.69
N SER A 748 -1.44 31.32 2.14
CA SER A 748 -2.66 30.82 2.79
C SER A 748 -2.95 31.51 4.12
N GLU A 749 -4.15 31.33 4.67
CA GLU A 749 -4.58 31.96 5.93
C GLU A 749 -3.58 31.78 7.08
N HIS A 750 -3.11 30.55 7.30
CA HIS A 750 -2.16 30.22 8.38
C HIS A 750 -0.70 30.20 7.92
N TRP A 751 -0.43 30.76 6.74
CA TRP A 751 0.87 30.81 6.07
C TRP A 751 1.51 29.43 5.86
N LEU A 752 0.68 28.38 5.75
CA LEU A 752 1.13 27.01 5.57
C LEU A 752 1.66 26.79 4.16
N VAL A 753 0.95 27.30 3.14
CA VAL A 753 1.34 27.19 1.74
C VAL A 753 1.63 28.59 1.20
N ARG A 754 2.80 28.75 0.58
CA ARG A 754 3.21 30.01 -0.06
C ARG A 754 3.54 29.77 -1.52
N ILE A 755 2.98 30.62 -2.37
CA ILE A 755 3.13 30.55 -3.82
C ILE A 755 3.81 31.85 -4.29
N TYR A 756 4.96 31.68 -4.92
CA TYR A 756 5.74 32.75 -5.52
C TYR A 756 5.64 32.71 -7.03
N LYS A 757 5.61 33.88 -7.66
CA LYS A 757 5.66 34.02 -9.11
C LYS A 757 7.06 34.42 -9.55
N VAL A 758 7.56 33.75 -10.58
CA VAL A 758 8.84 34.05 -11.21
C VAL A 758 8.69 35.26 -12.13
N LYS A 759 9.44 36.34 -11.86
CA LYS A 759 9.37 37.55 -12.69
C LYS A 759 9.95 37.30 -14.07
N LYS A 760 9.43 38.06 -15.04
CA LYS A 760 10.06 38.19 -16.36
C LYS A 760 11.42 38.88 -16.22
N LEU A 761 12.25 38.76 -17.25
CA LEU A 761 13.54 39.43 -17.30
C LEU A 761 13.37 40.94 -17.04
N GLU A 762 14.36 41.54 -16.39
CA GLU A 762 14.35 42.99 -16.22
C GLU A 762 14.24 43.65 -17.60
N ASN A 763 13.37 44.65 -17.71
CA ASN A 763 13.13 45.32 -18.99
C ASN A 763 14.41 45.93 -19.59
N ARG A 764 15.41 46.23 -18.75
CA ARG A 764 16.72 46.80 -19.11
C ARG A 764 17.75 46.38 -18.07
N ASP A 765 18.97 46.13 -18.51
CA ASP A 765 20.09 45.88 -17.60
C ASP A 765 20.41 47.13 -16.78
N ARG A 766 20.55 46.96 -15.47
CA ARG A 766 20.97 48.03 -14.57
C ARG A 766 22.50 48.05 -14.50
N VAL A 767 23.08 49.24 -14.64
CA VAL A 767 24.51 49.44 -14.36
C VAL A 767 24.75 49.25 -12.86
N GLU A 768 25.46 48.19 -12.48
CA GLU A 768 25.73 47.84 -11.08
C GLU A 768 26.55 48.92 -10.35
N ASN A 769 27.46 49.55 -11.08
CA ASN A 769 28.29 50.63 -10.57
C ASN A 769 27.64 51.98 -10.84
N LYS A 770 27.61 52.84 -9.80
CA LYS A 770 27.25 54.26 -10.00
C LYS A 770 28.19 54.85 -11.04
N LEU A 771 27.63 55.58 -12.02
CA LEU A 771 28.38 56.28 -13.05
C LEU A 771 29.58 57.01 -12.44
N ARG A 772 30.78 56.74 -12.99
CA ARG A 772 32.06 57.28 -12.50
C ARG A 772 31.98 58.80 -12.38
N GLY A 773 32.08 59.31 -11.15
CA GLY A 773 32.19 60.74 -10.88
C GLY A 773 33.64 61.11 -10.67
N THR A 774 34.25 61.84 -11.62
CA THR A 774 35.66 62.25 -11.56
C THR A 774 35.88 63.60 -10.85
N ASP A 775 34.82 64.41 -10.66
CA ASP A 775 34.93 65.74 -10.04
C ASP A 775 34.65 65.72 -8.53
N SER A 776 35.63 66.21 -7.75
CA SER A 776 35.57 66.32 -6.29
C SER A 776 34.60 67.38 -5.76
N THR A 777 34.07 68.26 -6.63
CA THR A 777 33.22 69.42 -6.25
C THR A 777 31.73 69.24 -6.56
N LYS A 778 31.25 68.00 -6.67
CA LYS A 778 29.85 67.71 -7.06
C LYS A 778 28.87 68.01 -5.91
N GLN A 779 28.36 69.24 -5.84
CA GLN A 779 27.24 69.58 -4.95
C GLN A 779 25.98 68.79 -5.33
N LYS A 780 25.57 67.83 -4.49
CA LYS A 780 24.36 67.03 -4.68
C LYS A 780 23.13 67.90 -4.45
N TYR A 781 22.28 68.06 -5.47
CA TYR A 781 21.05 68.84 -5.36
C TYR A 781 20.11 68.23 -4.31
N THR A 782 19.68 69.04 -3.34
CA THR A 782 18.65 68.67 -2.36
C THR A 782 17.26 68.99 -2.93
N SER A 783 16.37 68.00 -2.91
CA SER A 783 15.00 68.17 -3.41
C SER A 783 14.26 69.22 -2.58
N LYS A 784 13.83 70.32 -3.22
CA LYS A 784 12.90 71.31 -2.63
C LYS A 784 11.44 71.04 -3.03
N LYS A 785 11.15 69.82 -3.51
CA LYS A 785 9.81 69.39 -3.92
C LYS A 785 9.02 68.97 -2.69
N THR A 786 7.88 69.61 -2.45
CA THR A 786 6.91 69.21 -1.42
C THR A 786 5.56 68.89 -2.07
N ALA A 787 4.64 68.27 -1.32
CA ALA A 787 3.29 67.98 -1.83
C ALA A 787 2.59 69.23 -2.39
N LYS A 788 2.84 70.40 -1.77
CA LYS A 788 2.34 71.73 -2.20
C LYS A 788 3.21 72.37 -3.30
N ARG A 789 4.52 72.14 -3.31
CA ARG A 789 5.47 72.73 -4.27
C ARG A 789 6.06 71.66 -5.18
N LYS A 790 5.37 71.37 -6.29
CA LYS A 790 5.82 70.42 -7.32
C LYS A 790 6.74 71.04 -8.40
N ARG A 791 7.47 72.12 -8.07
CA ARG A 791 8.34 72.81 -9.02
C ARG A 791 9.77 72.25 -8.98
N GLY A 792 10.26 71.78 -10.13
CA GLY A 792 11.64 71.31 -10.28
C GLY A 792 12.68 72.43 -10.23
N TYR A 793 13.95 72.04 -10.09
CA TYR A 793 15.10 72.93 -10.16
C TYR A 793 15.86 72.70 -11.46
N VAL A 794 16.24 73.80 -12.11
CA VAL A 794 17.04 73.79 -13.34
C VAL A 794 18.19 74.75 -13.08
N LYS A 795 19.45 74.29 -13.22
CA LYS A 795 20.64 75.08 -12.90
C LYS A 795 20.72 76.37 -13.73
N ASN A 796 20.56 76.27 -15.05
CA ASN A 796 20.59 77.42 -15.97
C ASN A 796 19.18 77.92 -16.31
N LYS A 797 18.36 78.20 -15.28
CA LYS A 797 17.05 78.82 -15.52
C LYS A 797 17.18 80.34 -15.57
N LEU A 798 16.78 80.94 -16.68
CA LEU A 798 16.67 82.40 -16.81
C LEU A 798 15.74 82.95 -15.71
N SER A 799 16.26 83.87 -14.89
CA SER A 799 15.47 84.50 -13.82
C SER A 799 14.58 85.60 -14.40
N ILE A 800 13.27 85.41 -14.33
CA ILE A 800 12.30 86.43 -14.73
C ILE A 800 12.31 87.52 -13.66
N LYS A 801 13.06 88.61 -13.87
CA LYS A 801 12.89 89.84 -13.11
C LYS A 801 11.62 90.53 -13.62
N LYS A 802 10.52 90.47 -12.87
CA LYS A 802 9.36 91.34 -13.15
C LYS A 802 9.83 92.80 -13.02
N GLY A 803 9.69 93.60 -14.08
CA GLY A 803 9.99 95.02 -14.04
C GLY A 803 9.14 95.72 -12.96
N LYS A 804 9.78 96.50 -12.08
CA LYS A 804 9.07 97.44 -11.21
C LYS A 804 8.40 98.48 -12.11
N LYS A 805 7.08 98.64 -11.98
CA LYS A 805 6.35 99.76 -12.60
C LYS A 805 6.90 101.04 -11.96
N LEU A 806 7.55 101.90 -12.74
CA LEU A 806 7.91 103.26 -12.31
C LEU A 806 6.60 103.98 -11.92
N THR A 807 6.44 104.31 -10.64
CA THR A 807 5.40 105.21 -10.17
C THR A 807 5.68 106.59 -10.76
N LYS A 808 4.93 106.94 -11.81
CA LYS A 808 4.88 108.28 -12.39
C LYS A 808 3.85 109.10 -11.59
N LYS A 809 4.25 110.32 -11.18
CA LYS A 809 3.56 111.39 -10.42
C LYS A 809 4.03 111.46 -8.96
N SER A 810 4.62 112.54 -8.46
CA SER A 810 4.59 113.96 -8.86
C SER A 810 5.98 114.61 -8.84
N LEU A 811 6.06 115.72 -9.58
CA LEU A 811 7.12 116.73 -9.66
C LEU A 811 7.87 117.01 -8.36
#